data_AF-A0A0A9DFG5-F1
#
_entry.id   AF-A0A0A9DFG5-F1
#
_cell.length_a   1.000
_cell.length_b   1.000
_cell.length_c   1.000
_cell.angle_alpha   90.00
_cell.angle_beta   90.00
_cell.angle_gamma   90.00
#
_symmetry.space_group_name_H-M   'P 1'
#
loop_
_entity.id
_entity.type
_entity.pdbx_description
1 polymer ?
#
loop_
_entity_poly.entity_id
_entity_poly.type
_entity_poly.pdbx_seq_one_letter_code
_entity_poly.pdbx_strand_id
1 'polypeptide(L)'
;MAFYEDWDCLQRLSLLIRRLWRFLLLMVFGTVAGLLVLLVAVIGRSILSTIVVLFMRDKVTRMASVELWVVLTTLMLVVRFLLDFFGPWYAYRSMTGLVLTIEMLNYSLVHYTMGLMQLSASKVNDYFQVWAVLLVTLQYSVKIGRPYTRSKQIPLLDLMSSFWAANLIRMQTFFHLRIPLWSIWALNAARIISYFFSSDKAEAINQESTRIVADYMSYEHELGSGSQLSVDGPNIHDKEFTMKWYKYLVLGEDQVLKDLQEGRLVPAAQKEYVKGRRRVLRLDPNEHKKLITVDKIWDVDAVGGGLQGLGGTADGANRLKDVCLSFSLYKLLRRRFYDLPLHESRLLRQGKKIRRLVFKYILYDAERAFRVMAIEVSFLQDLFYSKHAAMFAAGFPTMSLVLSLLLVTATGYIAYPVRYIPKRMDQADSNKITHGVFITRVIIALIIGKELAEIYIYVFSQWTKVLMLCSYTKHQWSRHPLVEMAMRALLGLMTRGSWNEKIRQHNLLISSRGLKIQKFTMHRGSKFPKGIKMEACTKDAIFKSFKRLEKNPKSLDSYFSNAFGPEDQCLHRKLLWADELEADTHRILVWHIATCLCEINLASDKATVLQPIFLSPRPFVNKPKSSTPNDSTSVEAGVWWEHYTTAASLSNYCAYLVTQALVPDNGLVANKVFFEVRREINHVTLDGRIEYLLRPRSMRDVFTRLMRTVDMADEEEAEDEQASDQENTDEEASVVSEADLNKKQRRGGSLDLKNSLTRKGAILGKQLMEAFAEDRAGLWEKLAVFWTGFLLHLAASTRASKHKTRLAGSRELTTHLWTLLSHAGFLGRDPHGQALLDPEDLLDVDPVS
;
A
#
# COMPACT_ATOMS: atom_id res chain seq x y z
N MET A 1 -36.12 10.18 -28.01
CA MET A 1 -36.62 10.07 -26.62
C MET A 1 -36.52 8.65 -26.07
N ALA A 2 -36.92 7.60 -26.80
CA ALA A 2 -36.79 6.20 -26.34
C ALA A 2 -35.36 5.78 -25.91
N PHE A 3 -34.32 6.24 -26.63
CA PHE A 3 -32.91 5.95 -26.29
C PHE A 3 -32.41 6.63 -24.98
N TYR A 4 -33.08 7.69 -24.51
CA TYR A 4 -32.69 8.40 -23.29
C TYR A 4 -33.27 7.73 -22.04
N GLU A 5 -34.46 7.13 -22.16
CA GLU A 5 -35.07 6.32 -21.09
C GLU A 5 -34.33 4.99 -20.88
N ASP A 6 -33.83 4.36 -21.96
CA ASP A 6 -32.99 3.17 -21.86
C ASP A 6 -31.65 3.43 -21.15
N TRP A 7 -31.07 4.62 -21.34
CA TRP A 7 -29.83 5.01 -20.67
C TRP A 7 -30.02 5.22 -19.17
N ASP A 8 -31.08 5.90 -18.77
CA ASP A 8 -31.40 6.13 -17.36
C ASP A 8 -31.80 4.81 -16.67
N CYS A 9 -32.48 3.91 -17.40
CA CYS A 9 -32.78 2.55 -16.97
C CYS A 9 -31.51 1.70 -16.81
N LEU A 10 -30.57 1.72 -17.76
CA LEU A 10 -29.29 1.00 -17.68
C LEU A 10 -28.37 1.58 -16.60
N GLN A 11 -28.38 2.90 -16.40
CA GLN A 11 -27.60 3.53 -15.36
C GLN A 11 -28.19 3.20 -13.98
N ARG A 12 -29.51 3.25 -13.81
CA ARG A 12 -30.22 2.79 -12.61
C ARG A 12 -30.07 1.29 -12.40
N LEU A 13 -30.09 0.46 -13.44
CA LEU A 13 -29.88 -0.99 -13.38
C LEU A 13 -28.43 -1.31 -13.04
N SER A 14 -27.44 -0.57 -13.56
CA SER A 14 -26.04 -0.75 -13.18
C SER A 14 -25.76 -0.27 -11.75
N LEU A 15 -26.46 0.78 -11.31
CA LEU A 15 -26.37 1.31 -9.95
C LEU A 15 -27.13 0.42 -8.97
N LEU A 16 -28.24 -0.16 -9.39
CA LEU A 16 -28.98 -1.21 -8.70
C LEU A 16 -28.14 -2.46 -8.65
N ILE A 17 -27.59 -3.01 -9.73
CA ILE A 17 -26.69 -4.18 -9.71
C ILE A 17 -25.44 -3.88 -8.89
N ARG A 18 -24.84 -2.68 -8.94
CA ARG A 18 -23.74 -2.30 -8.04
C ARG A 18 -24.18 -2.25 -6.58
N ARG A 19 -25.37 -1.71 -6.30
CA ARG A 19 -25.94 -1.69 -4.95
C ARG A 19 -26.29 -3.10 -4.51
N LEU A 20 -27.02 -3.87 -5.29
CA LEU A 20 -27.44 -5.26 -5.09
C LEU A 20 -26.26 -6.20 -5.00
N TRP A 21 -25.15 -5.96 -5.71
CA TRP A 21 -23.95 -6.80 -5.65
C TRP A 21 -22.99 -6.34 -4.57
N ARG A 22 -22.83 -5.04 -4.29
CA ARG A 22 -22.19 -4.59 -3.04
C ARG A 22 -23.02 -5.01 -1.84
N PHE A 23 -24.34 -5.03 -1.97
CA PHE A 23 -25.29 -5.51 -0.98
C PHE A 23 -25.33 -7.03 -0.99
N LEU A 24 -25.05 -7.75 -2.07
CA LEU A 24 -24.91 -9.22 -2.06
C LEU A 24 -23.57 -9.59 -1.48
N LEU A 25 -22.52 -8.80 -1.70
CA LEU A 25 -21.21 -8.98 -1.09
C LEU A 25 -21.30 -8.60 0.39
N LEU A 26 -21.86 -7.44 0.74
CA LEU A 26 -22.10 -6.99 2.12
C LEU A 26 -23.20 -7.79 2.82
N MET A 27 -24.14 -8.40 2.10
CA MET A 27 -25.13 -9.33 2.62
C MET A 27 -24.47 -10.68 2.74
N VAL A 28 -23.74 -11.25 1.78
CA VAL A 28 -23.01 -12.51 2.00
C VAL A 28 -21.96 -12.34 3.10
N PHE A 29 -21.21 -11.24 3.15
CA PHE A 29 -20.26 -10.94 4.22
C PHE A 29 -20.93 -10.47 5.49
N GLY A 30 -22.06 -9.76 5.44
CA GLY A 30 -22.83 -9.30 6.60
C GLY A 30 -23.83 -10.34 7.10
N THR A 31 -24.13 -11.36 6.32
CA THR A 31 -24.82 -12.60 6.70
C THR A 31 -23.80 -13.62 7.09
N VAL A 32 -22.58 -13.67 6.55
CA VAL A 32 -21.51 -14.53 7.07
C VAL A 32 -20.98 -13.96 8.36
N ALA A 33 -20.68 -12.66 8.45
CA ALA A 33 -20.29 -11.97 9.68
C ALA A 33 -21.48 -11.76 10.61
N GLY A 34 -22.69 -11.56 10.09
CA GLY A 34 -23.92 -11.54 10.88
C GLY A 34 -24.34 -12.92 11.32
N LEU A 35 -24.10 -13.99 10.57
CA LEU A 35 -24.16 -15.39 11.03
C LEU A 35 -23.00 -15.68 11.96
N LEU A 36 -21.83 -15.04 11.82
CA LEU A 36 -20.68 -15.22 12.72
C LEU A 36 -20.94 -14.52 14.05
N VAL A 37 -21.59 -13.35 14.02
CA VAL A 37 -21.98 -12.54 15.19
C VAL A 37 -23.27 -13.09 15.79
N LEU A 38 -24.25 -13.56 15.01
CA LEU A 38 -25.34 -14.40 15.51
C LEU A 38 -24.78 -15.74 16.00
N LEU A 39 -23.74 -16.32 15.38
CA LEU A 39 -23.07 -17.49 15.93
C LEU A 39 -22.49 -17.11 17.29
N VAL A 40 -21.67 -16.08 17.37
CA VAL A 40 -21.03 -15.67 18.63
C VAL A 40 -22.06 -15.23 19.68
N ALA A 41 -23.18 -14.61 19.29
CA ALA A 41 -24.21 -14.06 20.18
C ALA A 41 -25.35 -15.04 20.52
N VAL A 42 -25.91 -15.77 19.55
CA VAL A 42 -26.92 -16.84 19.75
C VAL A 42 -26.24 -18.06 20.35
N ILE A 43 -25.01 -18.39 19.93
CA ILE A 43 -24.26 -19.45 20.58
C ILE A 43 -23.75 -19.00 21.95
N GLY A 44 -23.60 -17.72 22.29
CA GLY A 44 -23.13 -17.30 23.64
C GLY A 44 -23.89 -17.89 24.84
N ARG A 45 -25.20 -18.17 24.69
CA ARG A 45 -26.00 -18.87 25.72
C ARG A 45 -26.09 -20.39 25.51
N SER A 46 -26.04 -20.88 24.28
CA SER A 46 -26.03 -22.32 23.96
C SER A 46 -24.66 -22.99 24.14
N ILE A 47 -23.57 -22.20 24.07
CA ILE A 47 -22.15 -22.59 24.18
C ILE A 47 -21.86 -23.22 25.53
N LEU A 48 -22.41 -22.70 26.63
CA LEU A 48 -22.05 -23.25 27.93
C LEU A 48 -22.52 -24.70 28.06
N SER A 49 -23.64 -25.04 27.43
CA SER A 49 -24.17 -26.41 27.37
C SER A 49 -23.47 -27.26 26.29
N THR A 50 -23.27 -26.73 25.07
CA THR A 50 -22.66 -27.49 23.96
C THR A 50 -21.14 -27.63 24.06
N ILE A 51 -20.43 -26.66 24.66
CA ILE A 51 -18.99 -26.77 24.96
C ILE A 51 -18.76 -27.84 26.02
N VAL A 52 -19.62 -27.95 27.05
CA VAL A 52 -19.51 -29.01 28.06
C VAL A 52 -19.65 -30.41 27.45
N VAL A 53 -20.52 -30.58 26.45
CA VAL A 53 -20.67 -31.83 25.70
C VAL A 53 -19.52 -32.07 24.72
N LEU A 54 -19.01 -31.03 24.04
CA LEU A 54 -17.87 -31.12 23.12
C LEU A 54 -16.51 -31.30 23.83
N PHE A 55 -16.40 -30.89 25.10
CA PHE A 55 -15.25 -31.13 25.99
C PHE A 55 -15.23 -32.54 26.58
N MET A 56 -16.28 -33.35 26.34
CA MET A 56 -16.26 -34.74 26.76
C MET A 56 -15.10 -35.46 26.09
N ARG A 57 -14.23 -36.01 26.95
CA ARG A 57 -12.98 -36.68 26.58
C ARG A 57 -13.31 -37.95 25.80
N ASP A 58 -12.79 -38.08 24.57
CA ASP A 58 -12.91 -39.29 23.77
C ASP A 58 -12.28 -40.45 24.54
N LYS A 59 -13.01 -41.56 24.70
CA LYS A 59 -12.57 -42.70 25.55
C LYS A 59 -11.32 -43.38 24.99
N VAL A 60 -11.07 -43.27 23.68
CA VAL A 60 -9.95 -43.90 22.98
C VAL A 60 -8.68 -43.03 23.01
N THR A 61 -8.79 -41.76 22.60
CA THR A 61 -7.62 -40.86 22.53
C THR A 61 -7.34 -40.13 23.84
N ARG A 62 -8.28 -40.18 24.80
CA ARG A 62 -8.22 -39.41 26.05
C ARG A 62 -8.09 -37.88 25.80
N MET A 63 -8.53 -37.37 24.64
CA MET A 63 -8.48 -35.95 24.27
C MET A 63 -9.87 -35.40 23.96
N ALA A 64 -10.01 -34.08 23.75
CA ALA A 64 -11.30 -33.45 23.38
C ALA A 64 -11.85 -34.00 22.04
N SER A 65 -13.17 -33.89 21.84
CA SER A 65 -13.86 -34.47 20.67
C SER A 65 -13.28 -34.00 19.33
N VAL A 66 -13.28 -34.87 18.31
CA VAL A 66 -12.82 -34.54 16.95
C VAL A 66 -13.67 -33.41 16.35
N GLU A 67 -14.97 -33.35 16.67
CA GLU A 67 -15.86 -32.26 16.25
C GLU A 67 -15.35 -30.88 16.72
N LEU A 68 -14.91 -30.77 17.98
CA LEU A 68 -14.37 -29.52 18.52
C LEU A 68 -13.16 -29.05 17.73
N TRP A 69 -12.26 -29.97 17.41
CA TRP A 69 -11.05 -29.66 16.65
C TRP A 69 -11.35 -29.24 15.21
N VAL A 70 -12.36 -29.83 14.56
CA VAL A 70 -12.83 -29.41 13.23
C VAL A 70 -13.46 -28.02 13.27
N VAL A 71 -14.25 -27.71 14.31
CA VAL A 71 -14.80 -26.37 14.48
C VAL A 71 -13.68 -25.36 14.74
N LEU A 72 -12.69 -25.72 15.54
CA LEU A 72 -11.55 -24.85 15.82
C LEU A 72 -10.68 -24.59 14.58
N THR A 73 -10.42 -25.62 13.76
CA THR A 73 -9.68 -25.44 12.48
C THR A 73 -10.42 -24.56 11.52
N THR A 74 -11.71 -24.82 11.32
CA THR A 74 -12.53 -24.02 10.41
C THR A 74 -12.59 -22.57 10.86
N LEU A 75 -12.74 -22.30 12.16
CA LEU A 75 -12.72 -20.94 12.71
C LEU A 75 -11.37 -20.25 12.45
N MET A 76 -10.24 -20.93 12.70
CA MET A 76 -8.91 -20.36 12.44
C MET A 76 -8.65 -20.10 10.95
N LEU A 77 -9.17 -20.95 10.06
CA LEU A 77 -9.13 -20.75 8.61
C LEU A 77 -10.01 -19.56 8.19
N VAL A 78 -11.18 -19.36 8.81
CA VAL A 78 -12.03 -18.17 8.58
C VAL A 78 -11.34 -16.90 9.06
N VAL A 79 -10.75 -16.90 10.25
CA VAL A 79 -9.97 -15.75 10.74
C VAL A 79 -8.86 -15.43 9.74
N ARG A 80 -8.15 -16.44 9.23
CA ARG A 80 -7.13 -16.22 8.21
C ARG A 80 -7.70 -15.66 6.90
N PHE A 81 -8.83 -16.18 6.44
CA PHE A 81 -9.51 -15.64 5.24
C PHE A 81 -9.91 -14.18 5.41
N LEU A 82 -10.49 -13.82 6.56
CA LEU A 82 -10.86 -12.44 6.85
C LEU A 82 -9.64 -11.52 6.87
N LEU A 83 -8.53 -11.97 7.48
CA LEU A 83 -7.27 -11.24 7.41
C LEU A 83 -6.82 -11.06 5.95
N ASP A 84 -6.75 -12.12 5.15
CA ASP A 84 -6.34 -12.04 3.75
C ASP A 84 -7.28 -11.17 2.89
N PHE A 85 -8.58 -11.11 3.22
CA PHE A 85 -9.58 -10.31 2.49
C PHE A 85 -9.55 -8.82 2.85
N PHE A 86 -9.39 -8.48 4.13
CA PHE A 86 -9.46 -7.09 4.60
C PHE A 86 -8.20 -6.26 4.31
N GLY A 87 -7.13 -6.90 3.86
CA GLY A 87 -6.08 -6.20 3.17
C GLY A 87 -4.71 -6.78 3.42
N PRO A 88 -3.69 -6.20 2.79
CA PRO A 88 -2.33 -6.61 3.01
C PRO A 88 -1.84 -5.99 4.33
N TRP A 89 -2.07 -6.72 5.42
CA TRP A 89 -1.66 -6.32 6.78
C TRP A 89 -0.13 -6.24 6.95
N TYR A 90 0.61 -6.63 5.92
CA TYR A 90 2.06 -6.62 5.79
C TYR A 90 2.70 -5.23 5.88
N ALA A 91 1.89 -4.16 5.87
CA ALA A 91 2.35 -2.80 6.15
C ALA A 91 3.00 -2.66 7.54
N TYR A 92 2.55 -3.46 8.51
CA TYR A 92 2.97 -3.35 9.90
C TYR A 92 3.71 -4.61 10.33
N ARG A 93 4.97 -4.46 10.75
CA ARG A 93 5.85 -5.56 11.23
C ARG A 93 5.15 -6.49 12.24
N SER A 94 4.41 -5.91 13.20
CA SER A 94 3.67 -6.71 14.20
C SER A 94 2.51 -7.52 13.62
N MET A 95 1.84 -7.02 12.58
CA MET A 95 0.78 -7.76 11.91
C MET A 95 1.35 -8.82 10.96
N THR A 96 2.47 -8.55 10.30
CA THR A 96 3.19 -9.58 9.51
C THR A 96 3.51 -10.80 10.38
N GLY A 97 4.12 -10.57 11.55
CA GLY A 97 4.40 -11.65 12.51
C GLY A 97 3.13 -12.38 12.96
N LEU A 98 2.06 -11.66 13.30
CA LEU A 98 0.78 -12.27 13.70
C LEU A 98 0.14 -13.09 12.56
N VAL A 99 0.21 -12.60 11.33
CA VAL A 99 -0.35 -13.29 10.16
C VAL A 99 0.44 -14.57 9.86
N LEU A 100 1.78 -14.53 9.98
CA LEU A 100 2.65 -15.70 9.84
C LEU A 100 2.43 -16.73 10.95
N THR A 101 2.28 -16.30 12.21
CA THR A 101 1.99 -17.24 13.31
C THR A 101 0.63 -17.91 13.14
N ILE A 102 -0.40 -17.15 12.75
CA ILE A 102 -1.72 -17.71 12.39
C ILE A 102 -1.60 -18.69 11.22
N GLU A 103 -0.71 -18.46 10.28
CA GLU A 103 -0.47 -19.37 9.16
C GLU A 103 0.10 -20.71 9.60
N MET A 104 1.17 -20.66 10.40
CA MET A 104 1.82 -21.86 10.92
C MET A 104 0.89 -22.62 11.85
N LEU A 105 0.13 -21.91 12.69
CA LEU A 105 -0.87 -22.50 13.56
C LEU A 105 -1.97 -23.19 12.75
N ASN A 106 -2.51 -22.53 11.73
CA ASN A 106 -3.52 -23.12 10.84
C ASN A 106 -3.00 -24.38 10.16
N TYR A 107 -1.77 -24.34 9.65
CA TYR A 107 -1.16 -25.49 8.99
C TYR A 107 -1.04 -26.69 9.93
N SER A 108 -0.47 -26.47 11.12
CA SER A 108 -0.31 -27.51 12.14
C SER A 108 -1.65 -28.04 12.63
N LEU A 109 -2.63 -27.16 12.85
CA LEU A 109 -3.95 -27.54 13.32
C LEU A 109 -4.68 -28.42 12.31
N VAL A 110 -4.65 -28.07 11.01
CA VAL A 110 -5.27 -28.89 9.96
C VAL A 110 -4.67 -30.30 9.91
N HIS A 111 -3.34 -30.43 9.95
CA HIS A 111 -2.65 -31.73 9.97
C HIS A 111 -2.97 -32.53 11.24
N TYR A 112 -2.95 -31.87 12.39
CA TYR A 112 -3.29 -32.48 13.67
C TYR A 112 -4.73 -33.02 13.66
N THR A 113 -5.69 -32.25 13.14
CA THR A 113 -7.09 -32.70 13.05
C THR A 113 -7.29 -33.87 12.11
N MET A 114 -6.58 -33.90 10.97
CA MET A 114 -6.61 -35.04 10.07
C MET A 114 -6.00 -36.31 10.72
N GLY A 115 -4.94 -36.17 11.53
CA GLY A 115 -4.38 -37.29 12.29
C GLY A 115 -5.31 -37.82 13.36
N LEU A 116 -6.00 -36.92 14.08
CA LEU A 116 -7.04 -37.28 15.05
C LEU A 116 -8.19 -38.06 14.39
N MET A 117 -8.62 -37.64 13.20
CA MET A 117 -9.66 -38.34 12.44
C MET A 117 -9.29 -39.80 12.14
N GLN A 118 -8.02 -40.09 11.82
CA GLN A 118 -7.53 -41.45 11.58
C GLN A 118 -7.49 -42.30 12.86
N LEU A 119 -7.09 -41.71 13.98
CA LEU A 119 -6.90 -42.41 15.25
C LEU A 119 -8.20 -42.63 16.05
N SER A 120 -9.24 -41.85 15.76
CA SER A 120 -10.44 -41.77 16.60
C SER A 120 -11.48 -42.88 16.38
N ALA A 121 -11.31 -43.78 15.41
CA ALA A 121 -12.25 -44.86 15.14
C ALA A 121 -11.56 -46.12 14.58
N SER A 122 -12.08 -47.32 14.91
CA SER A 122 -11.60 -48.61 14.37
C SER A 122 -12.01 -48.83 12.90
N LYS A 123 -13.03 -48.09 12.42
CA LYS A 123 -13.43 -47.92 11.00
C LYS A 123 -13.60 -46.43 10.72
N VAL A 124 -13.14 -45.93 9.57
CA VAL A 124 -13.16 -44.49 9.23
C VAL A 124 -14.61 -44.03 8.97
N ASN A 125 -15.14 -43.16 9.82
CA ASN A 125 -16.48 -42.56 9.68
C ASN A 125 -16.59 -41.69 8.40
N ASP A 126 -17.73 -41.75 7.71
CA ASP A 126 -18.03 -40.98 6.51
C ASP A 126 -17.83 -39.45 6.69
N TYR A 127 -18.17 -38.89 7.86
CA TYR A 127 -17.96 -37.46 8.15
C TYR A 127 -16.49 -37.07 8.18
N PHE A 128 -15.62 -37.93 8.72
CA PHE A 128 -14.20 -37.65 8.79
C PHE A 128 -13.57 -37.57 7.40
N GLN A 129 -14.06 -38.40 6.47
CA GLN A 129 -13.63 -38.35 5.07
C GLN A 129 -14.07 -37.05 4.39
N VAL A 130 -15.30 -36.62 4.63
CA VAL A 130 -15.81 -35.34 4.14
C VAL A 130 -15.02 -34.17 4.72
N TRP A 131 -14.81 -34.14 6.03
CA TRP A 131 -14.08 -33.06 6.69
C TRP A 131 -12.62 -33.01 6.28
N ALA A 132 -11.94 -34.13 6.09
CA ALA A 132 -10.56 -34.13 5.60
C ALA A 132 -10.45 -33.46 4.23
N VAL A 133 -11.32 -33.82 3.27
CA VAL A 133 -11.32 -33.21 1.93
C VAL A 133 -11.72 -31.73 2.00
N LEU A 134 -12.76 -31.39 2.76
CA LEU A 134 -13.21 -30.00 2.88
C LEU A 134 -12.22 -29.10 3.64
N LEU A 135 -11.52 -29.61 4.65
CA LEU A 135 -10.50 -28.85 5.38
C LEU A 135 -9.25 -28.62 4.53
N VAL A 136 -8.76 -29.62 3.79
CA VAL A 136 -7.62 -29.44 2.88
C VAL A 136 -7.96 -28.50 1.73
N THR A 137 -9.17 -28.63 1.16
CA THR A 137 -9.63 -27.70 0.11
C THR A 137 -9.80 -26.28 0.66
N LEU A 138 -10.39 -26.10 1.84
CA LEU A 138 -10.49 -24.78 2.48
C LEU A 138 -9.10 -24.21 2.82
N GLN A 139 -8.18 -25.02 3.37
CA GLN A 139 -6.82 -24.62 3.71
C GLN A 139 -6.08 -24.09 2.48
N TYR A 140 -6.17 -24.75 1.33
CA TYR A 140 -5.60 -24.24 0.08
C TYR A 140 -6.33 -22.98 -0.40
N SER A 141 -7.66 -22.99 -0.35
CA SER A 141 -8.50 -21.92 -0.88
C SER A 141 -8.33 -20.61 -0.11
N VAL A 142 -8.07 -20.64 1.19
CA VAL A 142 -7.87 -19.44 2.03
C VAL A 142 -6.60 -18.66 1.69
N LYS A 143 -5.59 -19.27 1.03
CA LYS A 143 -4.24 -18.70 0.82
C LYS A 143 -4.12 -17.58 -0.23
N ILE A 144 -5.21 -16.94 -0.64
CA ILE A 144 -5.23 -15.97 -1.74
C ILE A 144 -4.57 -14.63 -1.40
N GLY A 145 -4.50 -14.25 -0.13
CA GLY A 145 -3.92 -12.98 0.31
C GLY A 145 -2.44 -13.03 0.66
N ARG A 146 -1.72 -14.12 0.36
CA ARG A 146 -0.29 -14.23 0.68
C ARG A 146 0.52 -13.16 -0.06
N PRO A 147 1.48 -12.50 0.61
CA PRO A 147 2.52 -11.76 -0.06
C PRO A 147 3.29 -12.82 -0.86
N TYR A 148 3.51 -12.51 -2.12
CA TYR A 148 4.16 -13.39 -3.07
C TYR A 148 5.60 -13.70 -2.63
N THR A 149 5.77 -14.67 -1.72
CA THR A 149 7.07 -15.31 -1.46
C THR A 149 7.27 -16.34 -2.55
N ARG A 150 8.30 -16.17 -3.39
CA ARG A 150 8.68 -17.07 -4.48
C ARG A 150 9.20 -18.43 -4.00
N SER A 151 8.76 -18.91 -2.84
CA SER A 151 9.22 -20.17 -2.26
C SER A 151 8.50 -21.35 -2.91
N LYS A 152 9.29 -22.23 -3.55
CA LYS A 152 8.83 -23.49 -4.15
C LYS A 152 8.38 -24.53 -3.11
N GLN A 153 8.69 -24.33 -1.83
CA GLN A 153 8.44 -25.31 -0.76
C GLN A 153 6.96 -25.42 -0.37
N ILE A 154 6.19 -24.33 -0.54
CA ILE A 154 4.83 -24.23 -0.01
C ILE A 154 3.81 -25.05 -0.84
N PRO A 155 3.81 -25.01 -2.19
CA PRO A 155 2.93 -25.86 -2.99
C PRO A 155 3.20 -27.36 -2.82
N LEU A 156 4.46 -27.75 -2.55
CA LEU A 156 4.82 -29.14 -2.27
C LEU A 156 4.20 -29.64 -0.96
N LEU A 157 4.22 -28.78 0.06
CA LEU A 157 3.60 -29.07 1.35
C LEU A 157 2.07 -29.23 1.23
N ASP A 158 1.44 -28.39 0.42
CA ASP A 158 0.01 -28.50 0.11
C ASP A 158 -0.31 -29.77 -0.68
N LEU A 159 0.54 -30.14 -1.63
CA LEU A 159 0.39 -31.39 -2.39
C LEU A 159 0.51 -32.62 -1.46
N MET A 160 1.44 -32.59 -0.50
CA MET A 160 1.59 -33.65 0.51
C MET A 160 0.32 -33.80 1.36
N SER A 161 -0.24 -32.69 1.86
CA SER A 161 -1.52 -32.71 2.59
C SER A 161 -2.69 -33.23 1.74
N SER A 162 -2.70 -32.88 0.45
CA SER A 162 -3.67 -33.37 -0.54
C SER A 162 -3.55 -34.89 -0.75
N PHE A 163 -2.34 -35.43 -0.87
CA PHE A 163 -2.14 -36.88 -0.94
C PHE A 163 -2.58 -37.60 0.34
N TRP A 164 -2.40 -36.96 1.50
CA TRP A 164 -2.87 -37.51 2.77
C TRP A 164 -4.39 -37.62 2.84
N ALA A 165 -5.11 -36.60 2.37
CA ALA A 165 -6.57 -36.67 2.22
C ALA A 165 -6.99 -37.77 1.22
N ALA A 166 -6.27 -37.94 0.10
CA ALA A 166 -6.54 -38.99 -0.89
C ALA A 166 -6.47 -40.40 -0.26
N ASN A 167 -5.48 -40.62 0.60
CA ASN A 167 -5.31 -41.88 1.33
C ASN A 167 -6.53 -42.18 2.22
N LEU A 168 -7.14 -41.15 2.79
CA LEU A 168 -8.33 -41.28 3.63
C LEU A 168 -9.58 -41.69 2.81
N ILE A 169 -9.75 -41.12 1.61
CA ILE A 169 -10.89 -41.42 0.70
C ILE A 169 -10.81 -42.85 0.14
N ARG A 170 -9.62 -43.46 0.11
CA ARG A 170 -9.43 -44.86 -0.34
C ARG A 170 -10.14 -45.86 0.58
N MET A 171 -10.41 -45.50 1.83
CA MET A 171 -11.15 -46.35 2.78
C MET A 171 -12.64 -46.44 2.41
N GLN A 172 -13.30 -47.53 2.82
CA GLN A 172 -14.65 -47.92 2.36
C GLN A 172 -15.68 -46.79 2.51
N THR A 173 -16.22 -46.28 1.38
CA THR A 173 -17.30 -45.28 1.29
C THR A 173 -18.36 -45.68 0.28
N PHE A 174 -19.59 -45.19 0.48
CA PHE A 174 -20.68 -45.42 -0.47
C PHE A 174 -20.54 -44.56 -1.75
N PHE A 175 -21.04 -45.09 -2.87
CA PHE A 175 -20.85 -44.54 -4.21
C PHE A 175 -21.22 -43.05 -4.36
N HIS A 176 -22.36 -42.62 -3.81
CA HIS A 176 -22.83 -41.24 -3.89
C HIS A 176 -21.96 -40.22 -3.16
N LEU A 177 -21.10 -40.62 -2.22
CA LEU A 177 -20.14 -39.76 -1.54
C LEU A 177 -18.73 -39.88 -2.11
N ARG A 178 -18.36 -41.09 -2.56
CA ARG A 178 -17.06 -41.36 -3.17
C ARG A 178 -16.80 -40.50 -4.41
N ILE A 179 -17.75 -40.44 -5.35
CA ILE A 179 -17.60 -39.66 -6.59
C ILE A 179 -17.34 -38.17 -6.30
N PRO A 180 -18.18 -37.46 -5.53
CA PRO A 180 -17.95 -36.04 -5.26
C PRO A 180 -16.68 -35.78 -4.46
N LEU A 181 -16.29 -36.67 -3.52
CA LEU A 181 -15.03 -36.51 -2.78
C LEU A 181 -13.81 -36.62 -3.70
N TRP A 182 -13.76 -37.62 -4.58
CA TRP A 182 -12.69 -37.75 -5.58
C TRP A 182 -12.68 -36.59 -6.58
N SER A 183 -13.86 -36.09 -6.97
CA SER A 183 -13.98 -34.93 -7.86
C SER A 183 -13.42 -33.65 -7.21
N ILE A 184 -13.84 -33.34 -5.97
CA ILE A 184 -13.34 -32.19 -5.22
C ILE A 184 -11.83 -32.29 -4.99
N TRP A 185 -11.34 -33.48 -4.61
CA TRP A 185 -9.91 -33.72 -4.44
C TRP A 185 -9.13 -33.51 -5.73
N ALA A 186 -9.59 -34.08 -6.85
CA ALA A 186 -8.92 -33.94 -8.15
C ALA A 186 -8.90 -32.48 -8.63
N LEU A 187 -10.00 -31.74 -8.45
CA LEU A 187 -10.06 -30.31 -8.77
C LEU A 187 -9.10 -29.50 -7.90
N ASN A 188 -9.01 -29.81 -6.60
CA ASN A 188 -8.07 -29.14 -5.69
C ASN A 188 -6.60 -29.42 -6.08
N ALA A 189 -6.26 -30.69 -6.38
CA ALA A 189 -4.94 -31.08 -6.85
C ALA A 189 -4.59 -30.40 -8.19
N ALA A 190 -5.52 -30.38 -9.15
CA ALA A 190 -5.35 -29.71 -10.43
C ALA A 190 -5.12 -28.20 -10.26
N ARG A 191 -5.78 -27.54 -9.31
CA ARG A 191 -5.53 -26.12 -8.99
C ARG A 191 -4.14 -25.90 -8.41
N ILE A 192 -3.69 -26.73 -7.47
CA ILE A 192 -2.34 -26.65 -6.89
C ILE A 192 -1.28 -26.78 -7.99
N ILE A 193 -1.44 -27.78 -8.86
CA ILE A 193 -0.52 -28.05 -9.97
C ILE A 193 -0.55 -26.93 -11.01
N SER A 194 -1.75 -26.49 -11.43
CA SER A 194 -1.92 -25.40 -12.39
C SER A 194 -1.30 -24.10 -11.89
N TYR A 195 -1.44 -23.79 -10.60
CA TYR A 195 -0.80 -22.65 -9.98
C TYR A 195 0.72 -22.77 -9.99
N PHE A 196 1.27 -23.93 -9.63
CA PHE A 196 2.72 -24.17 -9.65
C PHE A 196 3.33 -23.90 -11.03
N PHE A 197 2.75 -24.48 -12.08
CA PHE A 197 3.21 -24.25 -13.46
C PHE A 197 2.99 -22.81 -13.93
N SER A 198 1.85 -22.20 -13.56
CA SER A 198 1.56 -20.81 -13.95
C SER A 198 2.53 -19.83 -13.30
N SER A 199 2.88 -20.05 -12.03
CA SER A 199 3.82 -19.20 -11.30
C SER A 199 5.24 -19.28 -11.88
N ASP A 200 5.72 -20.48 -12.17
CA ASP A 200 7.06 -20.69 -12.76
C ASP A 200 7.16 -20.07 -14.15
N LYS A 201 6.15 -20.30 -15.00
CA LYS A 201 6.05 -19.68 -16.32
C LYS A 201 5.94 -18.15 -16.22
N ALA A 202 5.18 -17.63 -15.26
CA ALA A 202 5.00 -16.20 -15.08
C ALA A 202 6.28 -15.48 -14.67
N GLU A 203 7.13 -16.11 -13.87
CA GLU A 203 8.43 -15.55 -13.50
C GLU A 203 9.31 -15.35 -14.73
N ALA A 204 9.43 -16.39 -15.57
CA ALA A 204 10.18 -16.32 -16.83
C ALA A 204 9.62 -15.23 -17.77
N ILE A 205 8.30 -15.24 -18.00
CA ILE A 205 7.63 -14.25 -18.86
C ILE A 205 7.83 -12.83 -18.33
N ASN A 206 7.69 -12.60 -17.01
CA ASN A 206 7.83 -11.26 -16.45
C ASN A 206 9.26 -10.73 -16.54
N GLN A 207 10.26 -11.58 -16.32
CA GLN A 207 11.66 -11.19 -16.50
C GLN A 207 11.96 -10.86 -17.97
N GLU A 208 11.51 -11.72 -18.89
CA GLU A 208 11.74 -11.55 -20.32
C GLU A 208 11.00 -10.34 -20.89
N SER A 209 9.73 -10.14 -20.51
CA SER A 209 8.94 -8.94 -20.81
C SER A 209 9.67 -7.66 -20.38
N THR A 210 10.22 -7.63 -19.16
CA THR A 210 10.93 -6.44 -18.67
C THR A 210 12.21 -6.18 -19.49
N ARG A 211 12.91 -7.23 -19.92
CA ARG A 211 14.09 -7.11 -20.81
C ARG A 211 13.69 -6.60 -22.19
N ILE A 212 12.61 -7.13 -22.77
CA ILE A 212 12.09 -6.71 -24.07
C ILE A 212 11.71 -5.21 -24.03
N VAL A 213 11.02 -4.76 -22.98
CA VAL A 213 10.68 -3.34 -22.82
C VAL A 213 11.95 -2.48 -22.73
N ALA A 214 13.00 -2.95 -22.05
CA ALA A 214 14.27 -2.22 -21.96
C ALA A 214 14.97 -2.09 -23.32
N ASP A 215 14.99 -3.17 -24.10
CA ASP A 215 15.55 -3.20 -25.46
C ASP A 215 14.72 -2.34 -26.42
N TYR A 216 13.39 -2.44 -26.37
CA TYR A 216 12.47 -1.63 -27.19
C TYR A 216 12.68 -0.13 -26.98
N MET A 217 12.82 0.30 -25.73
CA MET A 217 13.06 1.70 -25.40
C MET A 217 14.43 2.24 -25.84
N SER A 218 15.36 1.37 -26.27
CA SER A 218 16.64 1.82 -26.84
C SER A 218 16.47 2.42 -28.24
N TYR A 219 15.58 1.87 -29.07
CA TYR A 219 15.36 2.28 -30.46
C TYR A 219 13.97 2.89 -30.74
N GLU A 220 13.11 3.04 -29.73
CA GLU A 220 11.78 3.66 -29.88
C GLU A 220 11.83 5.03 -30.59
N HIS A 221 12.91 5.77 -30.38
CA HIS A 221 13.16 7.08 -30.97
C HIS A 221 13.34 7.05 -32.50
N GLU A 222 13.76 5.92 -33.05
CA GLU A 222 13.98 5.70 -34.49
C GLU A 222 12.69 5.31 -35.22
N LEU A 223 11.70 4.77 -34.50
CA LEU A 223 10.40 4.33 -35.05
C LEU A 223 9.45 5.49 -35.40
N GLY A 224 9.85 6.74 -35.14
CA GLY A 224 9.06 7.92 -35.52
C GLY A 224 9.36 8.33 -36.97
N SER A 225 8.37 8.20 -37.86
CA SER A 225 8.43 8.71 -39.24
C SER A 225 8.88 10.17 -39.25
N GLY A 226 9.86 10.50 -40.09
CA GLY A 226 10.51 11.80 -40.15
C GLY A 226 9.56 12.99 -40.16
N SER A 227 9.49 13.71 -39.06
CA SER A 227 9.43 15.17 -39.07
C SER A 227 10.19 15.63 -37.83
N GLN A 228 11.23 16.41 -38.08
CA GLN A 228 12.11 17.01 -37.09
C GLN A 228 11.26 17.62 -35.96
N LEU A 229 11.37 17.05 -34.76
CA LEU A 229 11.38 17.91 -33.58
C LEU A 229 12.71 18.67 -33.71
N SER A 230 12.69 19.81 -34.39
CA SER A 230 13.72 20.83 -34.28
C SER A 230 13.70 21.30 -32.82
N VAL A 231 14.41 20.57 -31.98
CA VAL A 231 14.52 20.79 -30.53
C VAL A 231 15.26 22.10 -30.21
N ASP A 232 15.82 22.77 -31.22
CA ASP A 232 16.61 24.00 -31.09
C ASP A 232 15.87 25.28 -31.52
N GLY A 233 14.55 25.23 -31.76
CA GLY A 233 13.75 26.44 -32.04
C GLY A 233 13.18 27.05 -30.76
N PRO A 234 13.36 28.36 -30.48
CA PRO A 234 12.95 29.01 -29.22
C PRO A 234 11.43 29.17 -29.00
N ASN A 235 10.58 28.75 -29.93
CA ASN A 235 9.12 28.97 -29.89
C ASN A 235 8.32 27.63 -29.82
N ILE A 236 8.42 26.89 -28.71
CA ILE A 236 7.70 25.60 -28.47
C ILE A 236 6.67 25.72 -27.32
N HIS A 237 6.08 26.89 -27.12
CA HIS A 237 4.96 27.00 -26.17
C HIS A 237 3.60 26.65 -26.79
N ASP A 238 3.42 26.76 -28.12
CA ASP A 238 2.07 26.76 -28.74
C ASP A 238 1.69 25.60 -29.69
N LYS A 239 2.53 24.56 -29.90
CA LYS A 239 2.06 23.38 -30.66
C LYS A 239 1.23 22.44 -29.77
N GLU A 240 -0.02 22.20 -30.17
CA GLU A 240 -1.00 21.29 -29.58
C GLU A 240 -0.37 19.94 -29.17
N PHE A 241 -0.67 19.45 -27.96
CA PHE A 241 -0.10 18.20 -27.43
C PHE A 241 -0.78 16.98 -28.08
N THR A 242 -0.02 16.19 -28.84
CA THR A 242 -0.56 14.99 -29.52
C THR A 242 0.07 13.69 -28.99
N MET A 243 -0.76 12.72 -28.64
CA MET A 243 -0.33 11.41 -28.13
C MET A 243 0.31 10.48 -29.17
N LYS A 244 0.17 10.78 -30.47
CA LYS A 244 0.69 9.98 -31.59
C LYS A 244 2.22 9.74 -31.55
N TRP A 245 2.97 10.59 -30.86
CA TRP A 245 4.42 10.49 -30.77
C TRP A 245 4.89 9.51 -29.68
N TYR A 246 4.00 8.99 -28.83
CA TYR A 246 4.35 8.16 -27.68
C TYR A 246 4.04 6.69 -27.96
N LYS A 247 5.03 5.95 -28.49
CA LYS A 247 4.88 4.54 -28.86
C LYS A 247 5.23 3.59 -27.70
N TYR A 248 4.78 3.91 -26.49
CA TYR A 248 5.08 3.08 -25.32
C TYR A 248 4.29 1.77 -25.35
N LEU A 249 4.94 0.69 -24.92
CA LEU A 249 4.42 -0.65 -25.07
C LEU A 249 3.39 -0.99 -23.98
N VAL A 250 2.21 -1.48 -24.39
CA VAL A 250 1.12 -1.87 -23.51
C VAL A 250 0.98 -3.39 -23.47
N LEU A 251 0.77 -4.08 -24.60
CA LEU A 251 0.53 -5.53 -24.64
C LEU A 251 1.06 -6.17 -25.94
N GLY A 252 1.35 -7.48 -25.91
CA GLY A 252 1.67 -8.28 -27.11
C GLY A 252 3.08 -8.89 -27.13
N GLU A 253 3.95 -8.51 -26.18
CA GLU A 253 5.33 -9.02 -26.04
C GLU A 253 5.40 -10.54 -25.94
N ASP A 254 4.51 -11.13 -25.13
CA ASP A 254 4.41 -12.57 -24.87
C ASP A 254 4.02 -13.37 -26.13
N GLN A 255 3.17 -12.78 -26.97
CA GLN A 255 2.76 -13.40 -28.22
C GLN A 255 3.87 -13.33 -29.26
N VAL A 256 4.60 -12.22 -29.34
CA VAL A 256 5.77 -12.11 -30.22
C VAL A 256 6.89 -13.05 -29.77
N LEU A 257 7.07 -13.20 -28.46
CA LEU A 257 8.03 -14.15 -27.91
C LEU A 257 7.70 -15.61 -28.27
N LYS A 258 6.42 -16.02 -28.18
CA LYS A 258 5.99 -17.35 -28.62
C LYS A 258 6.25 -17.55 -30.12
N ASP A 259 5.90 -16.56 -30.94
CA ASP A 259 6.12 -16.62 -32.39
C ASP A 259 7.63 -16.74 -32.72
N LEU A 260 8.51 -16.11 -31.93
CA LEU A 260 9.97 -16.20 -32.04
C LEU A 260 10.51 -17.56 -31.59
N GLN A 261 10.01 -18.10 -30.47
CA GLN A 261 10.41 -19.41 -29.93
C GLN A 261 9.98 -20.56 -30.85
N GLU A 262 8.81 -20.43 -31.48
CA GLU A 262 8.27 -21.42 -32.41
C GLU A 262 8.86 -21.29 -33.83
N GLY A 263 9.82 -20.39 -34.05
CA GLY A 263 10.48 -20.21 -35.34
C GLY A 263 9.56 -19.70 -36.46
N ARG A 264 8.36 -19.19 -36.13
CA ARG A 264 7.38 -18.70 -37.10
C ARG A 264 7.72 -17.32 -37.67
N LEU A 265 8.83 -16.71 -37.22
CA LEU A 265 9.31 -15.39 -37.63
C LEU A 265 10.68 -15.48 -38.32
N VAL A 266 10.75 -15.07 -39.61
CA VAL A 266 11.98 -14.80 -40.38
C VAL A 266 11.66 -13.69 -41.41
N PRO A 267 12.50 -12.65 -41.67
CA PRO A 267 13.46 -11.93 -40.83
C PRO A 267 13.07 -10.43 -40.74
N ALA A 268 12.25 -10.03 -39.76
CA ALA A 268 12.03 -8.61 -39.44
C ALA A 268 12.57 -8.23 -38.05
N ALA A 269 12.80 -9.21 -37.19
CA ALA A 269 13.65 -9.05 -36.01
C ALA A 269 15.11 -9.21 -36.44
N GLN A 270 15.71 -8.14 -36.99
CA GLN A 270 17.14 -8.15 -37.26
C GLN A 270 17.87 -8.29 -35.93
N LYS A 271 18.42 -9.48 -35.66
CA LYS A 271 19.35 -9.72 -34.55
C LYS A 271 20.63 -8.97 -34.88
N GLU A 272 20.66 -7.69 -34.54
CA GLU A 272 21.80 -6.84 -34.86
C GLU A 272 22.91 -7.11 -33.83
N TYR A 273 24.08 -7.52 -34.33
CA TYR A 273 25.28 -7.65 -33.53
C TYR A 273 25.86 -6.24 -33.30
N VAL A 274 25.52 -5.64 -32.16
CA VAL A 274 26.23 -4.42 -31.71
C VAL A 274 27.61 -4.86 -31.20
N LYS A 275 28.67 -4.36 -31.85
CA LYS A 275 30.09 -4.64 -31.55
C LYS A 275 30.34 -4.84 -30.04
N GLY A 276 30.51 -6.10 -29.64
CA GLY A 276 31.05 -6.50 -28.33
C GLY A 276 30.09 -6.60 -27.14
N ARG A 277 28.82 -6.16 -27.19
CA ARG A 277 27.88 -6.31 -26.05
C ARG A 277 26.41 -6.51 -26.48
N ARG A 278 25.87 -7.68 -26.13
CA ARG A 278 24.44 -8.08 -26.02
C ARG A 278 23.65 -8.15 -27.35
N ARG A 279 22.88 -9.24 -27.51
CA ARG A 279 21.87 -9.42 -28.58
C ARG A 279 20.64 -8.56 -28.25
N VAL A 280 20.32 -7.55 -29.06
CA VAL A 280 19.13 -6.68 -28.89
C VAL A 280 18.03 -7.15 -29.85
N LEU A 281 16.79 -7.29 -29.35
CA LEU A 281 15.64 -7.67 -30.17
C LEU A 281 14.91 -6.42 -30.68
N ARG A 282 14.98 -6.16 -31.99
CA ARG A 282 14.21 -5.10 -32.66
C ARG A 282 12.79 -5.58 -33.00
N LEU A 283 11.80 -4.80 -32.57
CA LEU A 283 10.36 -5.02 -32.72
C LEU A 283 9.76 -3.78 -33.39
N ASP A 284 9.29 -3.91 -34.63
CA ASP A 284 8.52 -2.84 -35.27
C ASP A 284 7.02 -3.00 -34.95
N PRO A 285 6.40 -2.07 -34.19
CA PRO A 285 4.96 -2.07 -33.92
C PRO A 285 4.11 -1.95 -35.18
N ASN A 286 4.59 -1.33 -36.26
CA ASN A 286 3.82 -1.14 -37.48
C ASN A 286 3.67 -2.46 -38.26
N GLU A 287 4.71 -3.28 -38.27
CA GLU A 287 4.70 -4.60 -38.93
C GLU A 287 3.93 -5.64 -38.08
N HIS A 288 4.04 -5.55 -36.76
CA HIS A 288 3.44 -6.51 -35.84
C HIS A 288 2.08 -6.01 -35.33
N LYS A 289 1.00 -6.33 -36.06
CA LYS A 289 -0.40 -6.03 -35.65
C LYS A 289 -0.76 -6.57 -34.26
N LYS A 290 -0.01 -7.54 -33.74
CA LYS A 290 -0.18 -8.12 -32.39
C LYS A 290 0.34 -7.21 -31.26
N LEU A 291 1.25 -6.27 -31.57
CA LEU A 291 1.85 -5.36 -30.60
C LEU A 291 0.98 -4.11 -30.42
N ILE A 292 0.61 -3.81 -29.18
CA ILE A 292 -0.27 -2.70 -28.82
C ILE A 292 0.54 -1.65 -28.08
N THR A 293 0.59 -0.46 -28.67
CA THR A 293 1.29 0.72 -28.17
C THR A 293 0.28 1.82 -27.82
N VAL A 294 0.68 2.79 -26.99
CA VAL A 294 -0.21 3.86 -26.50
C VAL A 294 -0.78 4.72 -27.63
N ASP A 295 0.01 5.04 -28.66
CA ASP A 295 -0.42 5.75 -29.86
C ASP A 295 -1.60 5.04 -30.57
N LYS A 296 -1.51 3.72 -30.78
CA LYS A 296 -2.58 2.93 -31.39
C LYS A 296 -3.90 3.01 -30.61
N ILE A 297 -3.83 3.06 -29.27
CA ILE A 297 -5.01 3.18 -28.41
C ILE A 297 -5.65 4.58 -28.57
N TRP A 298 -4.83 5.61 -28.76
CA TRP A 298 -5.30 6.98 -29.00
C TRP A 298 -5.83 7.21 -30.41
N ASP A 299 -5.29 6.53 -31.42
CA ASP A 299 -5.70 6.67 -32.82
C ASP A 299 -7.06 6.02 -33.13
N VAL A 300 -7.48 5.01 -32.35
CA VAL A 300 -8.78 4.33 -32.52
C VAL A 300 -9.97 5.30 -32.43
N ASP A 301 -9.85 6.41 -31.71
CA ASP A 301 -10.91 7.43 -31.61
C ASP A 301 -10.91 8.44 -32.77
N ALA A 302 -9.78 8.63 -33.47
CA ALA A 302 -9.69 9.55 -34.61
C ALA A 302 -10.46 9.04 -35.84
N VAL A 303 -10.76 7.74 -35.89
CA VAL A 303 -11.46 7.07 -37.00
C VAL A 303 -12.97 6.91 -36.73
N GLY A 304 -13.47 7.49 -35.63
CA GLY A 304 -14.89 7.54 -35.28
C GLY A 304 -15.33 6.43 -34.33
N GLY A 305 -15.66 6.82 -33.09
CA GLY A 305 -16.62 6.11 -32.23
C GLY A 305 -16.10 4.99 -31.31
N GLY A 306 -14.81 4.64 -31.28
CA GLY A 306 -14.31 3.44 -30.58
C GLY A 306 -14.39 3.46 -29.05
N LEU A 307 -13.41 4.04 -28.36
CA LEU A 307 -13.38 4.07 -26.88
C LEU A 307 -14.37 5.07 -26.29
N GLN A 308 -14.70 6.14 -27.03
CA GLN A 308 -15.75 7.08 -26.65
C GLN A 308 -17.14 6.39 -26.62
N GLY A 309 -17.36 5.44 -27.53
CA GLY A 309 -18.52 4.53 -27.54
C GLY A 309 -18.57 3.58 -26.35
N LEU A 310 -17.45 3.33 -25.65
CA LEU A 310 -17.38 2.52 -24.43
C LEU A 310 -17.49 3.36 -23.14
N GLY A 311 -16.99 4.60 -23.15
CA GLY A 311 -17.02 5.55 -22.04
C GLY A 311 -18.30 6.41 -21.95
N GLY A 312 -19.03 6.56 -23.05
CA GLY A 312 -20.19 7.45 -23.17
C GLY A 312 -19.79 8.92 -23.32
N THR A 313 -20.76 9.81 -23.52
CA THR A 313 -20.56 11.29 -23.48
C THR A 313 -19.99 11.79 -22.14
N ALA A 314 -19.94 10.91 -21.13
CA ALA A 314 -19.44 11.16 -19.77
C ALA A 314 -17.96 10.78 -19.53
N ASP A 315 -17.23 10.16 -20.48
CA ASP A 315 -15.77 9.93 -20.35
C ASP A 315 -14.95 11.17 -20.76
N GLY A 316 -15.42 12.36 -20.37
CA GLY A 316 -14.77 13.64 -20.62
C GLY A 316 -13.38 13.80 -19.99
N ALA A 317 -12.90 12.79 -19.25
CA ALA A 317 -11.61 12.79 -18.56
C ALA A 317 -10.62 11.72 -19.06
N ASN A 318 -10.88 11.06 -20.20
CA ASN A 318 -10.01 10.01 -20.77
C ASN A 318 -9.64 8.90 -19.78
N ARG A 319 -10.56 8.47 -18.90
CA ARG A 319 -10.22 7.61 -17.75
C ARG A 319 -9.81 6.19 -18.16
N LEU A 320 -10.42 5.63 -19.21
CA LEU A 320 -10.07 4.30 -19.72
C LEU A 320 -8.68 4.30 -20.34
N LYS A 321 -8.43 5.33 -21.13
CA LYS A 321 -7.17 5.71 -21.76
C LYS A 321 -6.03 5.86 -20.75
N ASP A 322 -6.28 6.56 -19.65
CA ASP A 322 -5.33 6.73 -18.55
C ASP A 322 -4.88 5.38 -17.95
N VAL A 323 -5.73 4.35 -17.92
CA VAL A 323 -5.36 3.02 -17.40
C VAL A 323 -4.32 2.34 -18.28
N CYS A 324 -4.46 2.41 -19.61
CA CYS A 324 -3.49 1.86 -20.56
C CYS A 324 -2.16 2.64 -20.50
N LEU A 325 -2.23 3.97 -20.35
CA LEU A 325 -1.05 4.79 -20.11
C LEU A 325 -0.34 4.37 -18.82
N SER A 326 -1.06 4.27 -17.70
CA SER A 326 -0.52 3.80 -16.41
C SER A 326 0.11 2.41 -16.51
N PHE A 327 -0.45 1.51 -17.33
CA PHE A 327 0.13 0.17 -17.53
C PHE A 327 1.47 0.24 -18.30
N SER A 328 1.58 1.11 -19.30
CA SER A 328 2.85 1.34 -19.99
C SER A 328 3.90 1.98 -19.08
N LEU A 329 3.52 2.97 -18.26
CA LEU A 329 4.39 3.60 -17.28
C LEU A 329 4.87 2.60 -16.22
N TYR A 330 3.97 1.74 -15.73
CA TYR A 330 4.30 0.61 -14.86
C TYR A 330 5.40 -0.28 -15.48
N LYS A 331 5.28 -0.62 -16.77
CA LYS A 331 6.31 -1.40 -17.48
C LYS A 331 7.65 -0.68 -17.56
N LEU A 332 7.62 0.63 -17.82
CA LEU A 332 8.83 1.45 -17.83
C LEU A 332 9.49 1.50 -16.46
N LEU A 333 8.70 1.64 -15.39
CA LEU A 333 9.17 1.78 -14.02
C LEU A 333 9.74 0.47 -13.45
N ARG A 334 9.20 -0.69 -13.86
CA ARG A 334 9.74 -2.01 -13.49
C ARG A 334 11.23 -2.15 -13.76
N ARG A 335 11.73 -1.59 -14.86
CA ARG A 335 13.15 -1.65 -15.24
C ARG A 335 14.08 -1.11 -14.14
N ARG A 336 13.62 -0.11 -13.37
CA ARG A 336 14.35 0.49 -12.24
C ARG A 336 14.52 -0.50 -11.07
N PHE A 337 13.59 -1.44 -10.89
CA PHE A 337 13.68 -2.45 -9.82
C PHE A 337 14.54 -3.67 -10.20
N TYR A 338 14.78 -3.89 -11.50
CA TYR A 338 15.56 -5.03 -12.02
C TYR A 338 16.94 -4.61 -12.57
N ASP A 339 17.40 -3.39 -12.27
CA ASP A 339 18.68 -2.85 -12.73
C ASP A 339 18.89 -2.92 -14.26
N LEU A 340 17.80 -2.73 -15.01
CA LEU A 340 17.85 -2.70 -16.46
C LEU A 340 18.13 -1.28 -16.97
N PRO A 341 18.79 -1.15 -18.14
CA PRO A 341 19.19 0.17 -18.66
C PRO A 341 17.97 1.06 -18.94
N LEU A 342 17.97 2.24 -18.32
CA LEU A 342 16.99 3.30 -18.53
C LEU A 342 17.46 4.20 -19.69
N HIS A 343 17.18 3.80 -20.92
CA HIS A 343 17.61 4.56 -22.11
C HIS A 343 17.07 6.00 -22.14
N GLU A 344 15.89 6.24 -21.54
CA GLU A 344 15.28 7.58 -21.38
C GLU A 344 16.14 8.55 -20.56
N SER A 345 16.89 8.06 -19.56
CA SER A 345 17.80 8.91 -18.77
C SER A 345 19.19 9.06 -19.40
N ARG A 346 19.51 8.25 -20.42
CA ARG A 346 20.77 8.35 -21.19
C ARG A 346 20.65 9.29 -22.38
N LEU A 347 19.53 9.22 -23.10
CA LEU A 347 19.28 10.02 -24.29
C LEU A 347 18.51 11.30 -23.94
N LEU A 348 19.18 12.45 -23.97
CA LEU A 348 18.61 13.78 -23.70
C LEU A 348 17.27 14.02 -24.44
N ARG A 349 17.17 13.57 -25.70
CA ARG A 349 15.95 13.71 -26.53
C ARG A 349 14.77 12.91 -25.97
N GLN A 350 15.02 11.68 -25.50
CA GLN A 350 14.00 10.81 -24.90
C GLN A 350 13.62 11.30 -23.50
N GLY A 351 14.59 11.77 -22.71
CA GLY A 351 14.34 12.46 -21.45
C GLY A 351 13.44 13.69 -21.61
N LYS A 352 13.69 14.53 -22.62
CA LYS A 352 12.81 15.67 -22.97
C LYS A 352 11.40 15.22 -23.38
N LYS A 353 11.27 14.11 -24.11
CA LYS A 353 9.99 13.55 -24.57
C LYS A 353 9.11 13.09 -23.40
N ILE A 354 9.66 12.28 -22.48
CA ILE A 354 8.93 11.80 -21.31
C ILE A 354 8.64 12.94 -20.33
N ARG A 355 9.57 13.89 -20.16
CA ARG A 355 9.34 15.11 -19.37
C ARG A 355 8.18 15.93 -19.93
N ARG A 356 8.10 16.12 -21.25
CA ARG A 356 6.97 16.79 -21.90
C ARG A 356 5.65 16.05 -21.68
N LEU A 357 5.65 14.71 -21.68
CA LEU A 357 4.46 13.91 -21.36
C LEU A 357 4.00 14.14 -19.92
N VAL A 358 4.94 14.10 -18.97
CA VAL A 358 4.60 14.34 -17.57
C VAL A 358 4.03 15.74 -17.40
N PHE A 359 4.77 16.79 -17.74
CA PHE A 359 4.37 18.17 -17.45
C PHE A 359 3.18 18.68 -18.29
N LYS A 360 3.12 18.39 -19.61
CA LYS A 360 2.03 18.90 -20.46
C LYS A 360 0.74 18.08 -20.40
N TYR A 361 0.81 16.79 -20.03
CA TYR A 361 -0.35 15.90 -20.15
C TYR A 361 -0.80 15.26 -18.84
N ILE A 362 0.13 14.62 -18.12
CA ILE A 362 -0.19 13.99 -16.83
C ILE A 362 -0.46 15.08 -15.79
N LEU A 363 0.38 16.11 -15.79
CA LEU A 363 0.35 17.27 -14.90
C LEU A 363 -0.61 18.38 -15.37
N TYR A 364 -1.53 18.06 -16.30
CA TYR A 364 -2.58 18.99 -16.72
C TYR A 364 -3.53 19.30 -15.55
N ASP A 365 -3.91 18.25 -14.80
CA ASP A 365 -4.82 18.29 -13.65
C ASP A 365 -4.24 17.42 -12.51
N ALA A 366 -4.27 17.92 -11.27
CA ALA A 366 -3.77 17.20 -10.11
C ALA A 366 -4.52 15.88 -9.89
N GLU A 367 -5.84 15.87 -10.07
CA GLU A 367 -6.65 14.66 -9.93
C GLU A 367 -6.31 13.62 -11.00
N ARG A 368 -5.90 14.07 -12.19
CA ARG A 368 -5.38 13.20 -13.24
C ARG A 368 -4.05 12.58 -12.87
N ALA A 369 -3.09 13.38 -12.43
CA ALA A 369 -1.77 12.88 -12.07
C ALA A 369 -1.86 11.82 -10.96
N PHE A 370 -2.59 12.11 -9.87
CA PHE A 370 -2.79 11.15 -8.78
C PHE A 370 -3.52 9.90 -9.25
N ARG A 371 -4.51 10.02 -10.13
CA ARG A 371 -5.21 8.85 -10.70
C ARG A 371 -4.28 7.96 -11.53
N VAL A 372 -3.50 8.55 -12.43
CA VAL A 372 -2.56 7.81 -13.30
C VAL A 372 -1.50 7.10 -12.43
N MET A 373 -0.91 7.80 -11.47
CA MET A 373 0.08 7.24 -10.54
C MET A 373 -0.55 6.20 -9.60
N ALA A 374 -1.80 6.38 -9.18
CA ALA A 374 -2.51 5.42 -8.33
C ALA A 374 -2.73 4.07 -9.00
N ILE A 375 -3.10 4.10 -10.29
CA ILE A 375 -3.28 2.91 -11.11
C ILE A 375 -1.93 2.25 -11.39
N GLU A 376 -0.91 3.03 -11.74
CA GLU A 376 0.45 2.52 -11.97
C GLU A 376 1.00 1.79 -10.73
N VAL A 377 0.93 2.44 -9.57
CA VAL A 377 1.36 1.87 -8.28
C VAL A 377 0.55 0.63 -7.91
N SER A 378 -0.73 0.54 -8.30
CA SER A 378 -1.52 -0.68 -8.08
C SER A 378 -1.00 -1.88 -8.88
N PHE A 379 -0.50 -1.66 -10.11
CA PHE A 379 0.14 -2.72 -10.89
C PHE A 379 1.48 -3.15 -10.28
N LEU A 380 2.26 -2.23 -9.71
CA LEU A 380 3.48 -2.56 -8.96
C LEU A 380 3.19 -3.35 -7.69
N GLN A 381 2.17 -2.96 -6.93
CA GLN A 381 1.72 -3.70 -5.76
C GLN A 381 1.30 -5.12 -6.15
N ASP A 382 0.55 -5.25 -7.26
CA ASP A 382 0.16 -6.56 -7.78
C ASP A 382 1.34 -7.41 -8.26
N LEU A 383 2.39 -6.78 -8.79
CA LEU A 383 3.61 -7.48 -9.23
C LEU A 383 4.41 -8.06 -8.06
N PHE A 384 4.58 -7.29 -6.98
CA PHE A 384 5.47 -7.68 -5.89
C PHE A 384 4.75 -8.46 -4.78
N TYR A 385 3.48 -8.17 -4.51
CA TYR A 385 2.80 -8.65 -3.31
C TYR A 385 1.57 -9.50 -3.59
N SER A 386 1.24 -9.75 -4.86
CA SER A 386 -0.03 -10.37 -5.22
C SER A 386 0.17 -11.52 -6.20
N LYS A 387 -0.63 -12.58 -6.03
CA LYS A 387 -0.75 -13.67 -7.01
C LYS A 387 -1.23 -13.18 -8.39
N HIS A 388 -1.80 -11.98 -8.46
CA HIS A 388 -2.44 -11.42 -9.65
C HIS A 388 -1.47 -11.30 -10.82
N ALA A 389 -0.31 -10.66 -10.65
CA ALA A 389 0.63 -10.50 -11.76
C ALA A 389 1.12 -11.84 -12.33
N ALA A 390 1.27 -12.87 -11.47
CA ALA A 390 1.62 -14.20 -11.92
C ALA A 390 0.49 -14.86 -12.74
N MET A 391 -0.75 -14.78 -12.25
CA MET A 391 -1.91 -15.34 -12.96
C MET A 391 -2.19 -14.66 -14.30
N PHE A 392 -1.88 -13.35 -14.40
CA PHE A 392 -2.08 -12.56 -15.61
C PHE A 392 -0.88 -12.53 -16.57
N ALA A 393 0.27 -13.12 -16.21
CA ALA A 393 1.48 -13.07 -17.03
C ALA A 393 1.30 -13.72 -18.41
N ALA A 394 0.46 -14.75 -18.52
CA ALA A 394 0.15 -15.43 -19.78
C ALA A 394 -1.17 -14.96 -20.43
N GLY A 395 -1.76 -13.86 -19.94
CA GLY A 395 -3.07 -13.35 -20.37
C GLY A 395 -4.16 -13.57 -19.33
N PHE A 396 -5.43 -13.61 -19.77
CA PHE A 396 -6.56 -13.76 -18.85
C PHE A 396 -6.57 -15.17 -18.20
N PRO A 397 -6.76 -15.31 -16.86
CA PRO A 397 -6.59 -16.58 -16.14
C PRO A 397 -7.79 -17.54 -16.29
N THR A 398 -8.13 -17.92 -17.52
CA THR A 398 -9.30 -18.76 -17.86
C THR A 398 -9.30 -20.10 -17.11
N MET A 399 -8.19 -20.83 -17.13
CA MET A 399 -8.10 -22.18 -16.52
C MET A 399 -8.36 -22.12 -15.01
N SER A 400 -7.83 -21.12 -14.32
CA SER A 400 -8.05 -20.95 -12.87
C SER A 400 -9.51 -20.66 -12.56
N LEU A 401 -10.17 -19.84 -13.38
CA LEU A 401 -11.58 -19.51 -13.21
C LEU A 401 -12.49 -20.72 -13.49
N VAL A 402 -12.19 -21.49 -14.55
CA VAL A 402 -12.91 -22.74 -14.86
C VAL A 402 -12.77 -23.74 -13.72
N LEU A 403 -11.54 -23.97 -13.22
CA LEU A 403 -11.32 -24.87 -12.08
C LEU A 403 -12.03 -24.41 -10.81
N SER A 404 -12.09 -23.09 -10.55
CA SER A 404 -12.82 -22.52 -9.40
C SER A 404 -14.33 -22.70 -9.56
N LEU A 405 -14.87 -22.49 -10.76
CA LEU A 405 -16.29 -22.72 -11.05
C LEU A 405 -16.67 -24.20 -10.92
N LEU A 406 -15.85 -25.10 -11.47
CA LEU A 406 -16.04 -26.55 -11.30
C LEU A 406 -15.99 -26.93 -9.83
N LEU A 407 -15.08 -26.38 -9.04
CA LEU A 407 -15.01 -26.64 -7.60
C LEU A 407 -16.26 -26.16 -6.86
N VAL A 408 -16.79 -24.98 -7.19
CA VAL A 408 -18.07 -24.49 -6.63
C VAL A 408 -19.19 -25.48 -6.92
N THR A 409 -19.30 -25.97 -8.16
CA THR A 409 -20.35 -26.94 -8.53
C THR A 409 -20.18 -28.28 -7.78
N ALA A 410 -18.97 -28.82 -7.71
CA ALA A 410 -18.67 -30.08 -7.03
C ALA A 410 -18.91 -29.99 -5.51
N THR A 411 -18.52 -28.86 -4.90
CA THR A 411 -18.69 -28.60 -3.46
C THR A 411 -20.15 -28.29 -3.10
N GLY A 412 -20.91 -27.65 -4.00
CA GLY A 412 -22.35 -27.52 -3.85
C GLY A 412 -23.07 -28.87 -3.90
N TYR A 413 -22.66 -29.75 -4.81
CA TYR A 413 -23.26 -31.08 -4.96
C TYR A 413 -23.06 -31.97 -3.73
N ILE A 414 -21.92 -31.87 -3.02
CA ILE A 414 -21.67 -32.69 -1.81
C ILE A 414 -22.68 -32.43 -0.67
N ALA A 415 -23.39 -31.29 -0.69
CA ALA A 415 -24.44 -31.01 0.28
C ALA A 415 -25.62 -32.00 0.22
N TYR A 416 -25.83 -32.65 -0.94
CA TYR A 416 -26.86 -33.68 -1.12
C TYR A 416 -26.52 -34.99 -0.39
N PRO A 417 -25.40 -35.70 -0.67
CA PRO A 417 -25.06 -36.96 0.00
C PRO A 417 -24.81 -36.77 1.51
N VAL A 418 -24.30 -35.62 1.94
CA VAL A 418 -24.06 -35.31 3.37
C VAL A 418 -25.35 -35.37 4.21
N ARG A 419 -26.52 -35.03 3.64
CA ARG A 419 -27.81 -35.11 4.35
C ARG A 419 -28.21 -36.55 4.69
N TYR A 420 -27.68 -37.54 3.97
CA TYR A 420 -28.02 -38.95 4.16
C TYR A 420 -27.05 -39.70 5.08
N ILE A 421 -25.95 -39.07 5.51
CA ILE A 421 -24.95 -39.69 6.40
C ILE A 421 -25.56 -40.08 7.76
N PRO A 422 -26.37 -39.25 8.46
CA PRO A 422 -26.93 -39.63 9.76
C PRO A 422 -27.77 -40.91 9.71
N LYS A 423 -28.44 -41.19 8.59
CA LYS A 423 -29.30 -42.37 8.42
C LYS A 423 -28.51 -43.69 8.31
N ARG A 424 -27.20 -43.63 8.08
CA ARG A 424 -26.31 -44.79 7.93
C ARG A 424 -25.29 -44.92 9.04
N MET A 425 -25.32 -44.02 10.00
CA MET A 425 -24.34 -43.97 11.08
C MET A 425 -24.76 -44.90 12.22
N ASP A 426 -23.81 -45.68 12.73
CA ASP A 426 -24.04 -46.54 13.89
C ASP A 426 -24.41 -45.71 15.12
N GLN A 427 -25.18 -46.27 16.05
CA GLN A 427 -25.66 -45.55 17.24
C GLN A 427 -24.52 -44.99 18.11
N ALA A 428 -23.38 -45.70 18.19
CA ALA A 428 -22.18 -45.24 18.90
C ALA A 428 -21.56 -44.00 18.26
N ASP A 429 -21.53 -43.94 16.93
CA ASP A 429 -21.02 -42.80 16.16
C ASP A 429 -22.02 -41.65 16.14
N SER A 430 -23.32 -41.93 16.14
CA SER A 430 -24.39 -40.93 16.24
C SER A 430 -24.41 -40.20 17.58
N ASN A 431 -23.99 -40.86 18.66
CA ASN A 431 -23.83 -40.22 19.96
C ASN A 431 -22.52 -39.40 20.04
N LYS A 432 -21.54 -39.68 19.17
CA LYS A 432 -20.23 -39.00 19.11
C LYS A 432 -20.22 -37.80 18.17
N ILE A 433 -20.97 -37.86 17.07
CA ILE A 433 -21.06 -36.80 16.04
C ILE A 433 -22.49 -36.25 16.00
N THR A 434 -22.76 -35.23 16.80
CA THR A 434 -24.13 -34.70 17.00
C THR A 434 -24.50 -33.61 16.00
N HIS A 435 -23.51 -32.84 15.53
CA HIS A 435 -23.73 -31.67 14.68
C HIS A 435 -23.07 -31.76 13.30
N GLY A 436 -22.79 -32.99 12.85
CA GLY A 436 -22.02 -33.24 11.63
C GLY A 436 -22.55 -32.57 10.36
N VAL A 437 -23.87 -32.61 10.14
CA VAL A 437 -24.53 -31.98 8.96
C VAL A 437 -24.38 -30.46 9.00
N PHE A 438 -24.55 -29.83 10.17
CA PHE A 438 -24.50 -28.38 10.31
C PHE A 438 -23.09 -27.85 10.05
N ILE A 439 -22.08 -28.45 10.71
CA ILE A 439 -20.67 -28.09 10.55
C ILE A 439 -20.27 -28.19 9.07
N THR A 440 -20.63 -29.30 8.42
CA THR A 440 -20.31 -29.53 7.00
C THR A 440 -20.92 -28.47 6.07
N ARG A 441 -22.17 -28.05 6.31
CA ARG A 441 -22.82 -26.98 5.52
C ARG A 441 -22.13 -25.64 5.67
N VAL A 442 -21.64 -25.31 6.87
CA VAL A 442 -20.87 -24.08 7.11
C VAL A 442 -19.57 -24.10 6.30
N ILE A 443 -18.83 -25.21 6.32
CA ILE A 443 -17.58 -25.35 5.56
C ILE A 443 -17.83 -25.22 4.04
N ILE A 444 -18.87 -25.89 3.52
CA ILE A 444 -19.30 -25.78 2.11
C ILE A 444 -19.59 -24.32 1.73
N ALA A 445 -20.37 -23.61 2.56
CA ALA A 445 -20.72 -22.21 2.31
C ALA A 445 -19.48 -21.29 2.29
N LEU A 446 -18.53 -21.53 3.20
CA LEU A 446 -17.26 -20.78 3.25
C LEU A 446 -16.41 -21.01 1.99
N ILE A 447 -16.30 -22.26 1.53
CA ILE A 447 -15.58 -22.58 0.28
C ILE A 447 -16.25 -21.87 -0.89
N ILE A 448 -17.57 -22.02 -1.07
CA ILE A 448 -18.30 -21.39 -2.18
C ILE A 448 -18.16 -19.86 -2.14
N GLY A 449 -18.40 -19.23 -0.99
CA GLY A 449 -18.29 -17.77 -0.84
C GLY A 449 -16.89 -17.27 -1.18
N LYS A 450 -15.85 -18.00 -0.76
CA LYS A 450 -14.46 -17.64 -1.05
C LYS A 450 -14.09 -17.88 -2.52
N GLU A 451 -14.53 -18.96 -3.16
CA GLU A 451 -14.30 -19.19 -4.60
C GLU A 451 -14.98 -18.11 -5.47
N LEU A 452 -16.20 -17.72 -5.11
CA LEU A 452 -16.90 -16.61 -5.77
C LEU A 452 -16.17 -15.28 -5.58
N ALA A 453 -15.61 -15.04 -4.38
CA ALA A 453 -14.78 -13.87 -4.12
C ALA A 453 -13.52 -13.86 -5.00
N GLU A 454 -12.84 -14.99 -5.18
CA GLU A 454 -11.66 -15.11 -6.07
C GLU A 454 -12.02 -14.78 -7.53
N ILE A 455 -13.10 -15.36 -8.06
CA ILE A 455 -13.61 -15.08 -9.41
C ILE A 455 -13.89 -13.59 -9.56
N TYR A 456 -14.58 -12.99 -8.58
CA TYR A 456 -14.87 -11.56 -8.57
C TYR A 456 -13.60 -10.71 -8.58
N ILE A 457 -12.61 -11.06 -7.75
CA ILE A 457 -11.35 -10.32 -7.64
C ILE A 457 -10.61 -10.31 -9.00
N TYR A 458 -10.53 -11.44 -9.71
CA TYR A 458 -9.84 -11.50 -11.01
C TYR A 458 -10.65 -10.87 -12.14
N VAL A 459 -11.95 -11.13 -12.24
CA VAL A 459 -12.80 -10.58 -13.31
C VAL A 459 -12.83 -9.06 -13.24
N PHE A 460 -12.94 -8.48 -12.03
CA PHE A 460 -13.01 -7.03 -11.84
C PHE A 460 -11.65 -6.37 -11.54
N SER A 461 -10.54 -7.02 -11.92
CA SER A 461 -9.17 -6.52 -11.74
C SER A 461 -8.78 -5.42 -12.76
N GLN A 462 -7.85 -4.55 -12.38
CA GLN A 462 -7.24 -3.58 -13.31
C GLN A 462 -6.49 -4.27 -14.46
N TRP A 463 -5.95 -5.47 -14.24
CA TRP A 463 -5.31 -6.27 -15.28
C TRP A 463 -6.33 -6.70 -16.36
N THR A 464 -7.49 -7.19 -15.94
CA THR A 464 -8.60 -7.54 -16.85
C THR A 464 -9.08 -6.32 -17.61
N LYS A 465 -9.14 -5.15 -16.96
CA LYS A 465 -9.48 -3.88 -17.61
C LYS A 465 -8.53 -3.54 -18.75
N VAL A 466 -7.21 -3.65 -18.54
CA VAL A 466 -6.21 -3.42 -19.59
C VAL A 466 -6.36 -4.43 -20.72
N LEU A 467 -6.54 -5.73 -20.41
CA LEU A 467 -6.71 -6.78 -21.40
C LEU A 467 -7.99 -6.59 -22.24
N MET A 468 -9.10 -6.20 -21.62
CA MET A 468 -10.35 -5.86 -22.31
C MET A 468 -10.15 -4.70 -23.27
N LEU A 469 -9.52 -3.60 -22.82
CA LEU A 469 -9.24 -2.43 -23.67
C LEU A 469 -8.31 -2.78 -24.83
N CYS A 470 -7.26 -3.57 -24.59
CA CYS A 470 -6.34 -4.04 -25.62
C CYS A 470 -7.02 -5.01 -26.61
N SER A 471 -7.91 -5.88 -26.14
CA SER A 471 -8.69 -6.79 -27.00
C SER A 471 -9.67 -6.01 -27.88
N TYR A 472 -10.27 -4.95 -27.34
CA TYR A 472 -11.16 -4.05 -28.06
C TYR A 472 -10.44 -3.31 -29.20
N THR A 473 -9.20 -2.86 -28.98
CA THR A 473 -8.40 -2.22 -30.05
C THR A 473 -7.92 -3.22 -31.11
N LYS A 474 -7.68 -4.48 -30.73
CA LYS A 474 -7.15 -5.53 -31.61
C LYS A 474 -8.20 -6.18 -32.52
N HIS A 475 -9.40 -6.47 -32.00
CA HIS A 475 -10.38 -7.30 -32.67
C HIS A 475 -11.62 -6.52 -33.09
N GLN A 476 -11.98 -6.59 -34.38
CA GLN A 476 -13.14 -5.89 -34.93
C GLN A 476 -14.48 -6.44 -34.41
N TRP A 477 -14.56 -7.73 -34.07
CA TRP A 477 -15.79 -8.34 -33.51
C TRP A 477 -16.12 -7.83 -32.10
N SER A 478 -15.14 -7.33 -31.35
CA SER A 478 -15.33 -6.69 -30.04
C SER A 478 -16.18 -5.41 -30.12
N ARG A 479 -16.39 -4.86 -31.32
CA ARG A 479 -17.23 -3.68 -31.61
C ARG A 479 -18.68 -4.04 -31.90
N HIS A 480 -19.07 -5.30 -31.73
CA HIS A 480 -20.47 -5.69 -31.84
C HIS A 480 -21.28 -5.03 -30.70
N PRO A 481 -22.46 -4.45 -30.96
CA PRO A 481 -23.19 -3.64 -29.97
C PRO A 481 -23.45 -4.35 -28.63
N LEU A 482 -23.77 -5.65 -28.67
CA LEU A 482 -23.99 -6.47 -27.47
C LEU A 482 -22.71 -6.66 -26.64
N VAL A 483 -21.58 -6.89 -27.32
CA VAL A 483 -20.28 -7.07 -26.66
C VAL A 483 -19.80 -5.74 -26.08
N GLU A 484 -19.98 -4.64 -26.82
CA GLU A 484 -19.66 -3.30 -26.37
C GLU A 484 -20.52 -2.89 -25.16
N MET A 485 -21.82 -3.18 -25.17
CA MET A 485 -22.72 -2.94 -24.03
C MET A 485 -22.29 -3.75 -22.80
N ALA A 486 -21.95 -5.04 -22.98
CA ALA A 486 -21.45 -5.89 -21.91
C ALA A 486 -20.11 -5.38 -21.36
N MET A 487 -19.16 -5.01 -22.23
CA MET A 487 -17.87 -4.44 -21.83
C MET A 487 -18.04 -3.11 -21.10
N ARG A 488 -18.94 -2.22 -21.56
CA ARG A 488 -19.24 -0.96 -20.88
C ARG A 488 -19.80 -1.21 -19.48
N ALA A 489 -20.75 -2.14 -19.34
CA ALA A 489 -21.30 -2.51 -18.05
C ALA A 489 -20.21 -3.03 -17.10
N LEU A 490 -19.38 -3.96 -17.59
CA LEU A 490 -18.25 -4.54 -16.86
C LEU A 490 -17.22 -3.47 -16.45
N LEU A 491 -16.82 -2.58 -17.36
CA LEU A 491 -15.88 -1.48 -17.06
C LEU A 491 -16.44 -0.48 -16.05
N GLY A 492 -17.75 -0.22 -16.10
CA GLY A 492 -18.44 0.60 -15.09
C GLY A 492 -18.39 -0.03 -13.70
N LEU A 493 -18.46 -1.36 -13.61
CA LEU A 493 -18.33 -2.12 -12.35
C LEU A 493 -16.88 -2.17 -11.84
N MET A 494 -15.87 -2.09 -12.71
CA MET A 494 -14.43 -2.14 -12.40
C MET A 494 -13.86 -0.81 -11.85
N THR A 495 -14.37 -0.33 -10.70
CA THR A 495 -13.83 0.87 -10.02
C THR A 495 -12.76 0.56 -8.95
N ARG A 496 -12.30 -0.69 -8.85
CA ARG A 496 -11.35 -1.14 -7.83
C ARG A 496 -9.95 -0.60 -8.14
N GLY A 497 -9.42 0.34 -7.36
CA GLY A 497 -8.05 0.83 -7.55
C GLY A 497 -7.86 2.33 -7.41
N SER A 498 -8.93 3.11 -7.19
CA SER A 498 -8.77 4.52 -6.80
C SER A 498 -7.90 4.60 -5.54
N TRP A 499 -6.90 5.48 -5.56
CA TRP A 499 -6.22 5.85 -4.33
C TRP A 499 -7.24 6.50 -3.40
N ASN A 500 -7.24 6.14 -2.12
CA ASN A 500 -8.23 6.64 -1.17
C ASN A 500 -8.02 8.12 -0.81
N GLU A 501 -7.00 8.77 -1.41
CA GLU A 501 -6.57 10.15 -1.14
C GLU A 501 -6.32 10.40 0.35
N LYS A 502 -6.02 9.33 1.10
CA LYS A 502 -5.83 9.41 2.55
C LYS A 502 -4.35 9.47 2.87
N ILE A 503 -3.97 10.53 3.56
CA ILE A 503 -2.63 10.70 4.14
C ILE A 503 -2.72 10.35 5.61
N ARG A 504 -1.80 9.51 6.09
CA ARG A 504 -1.72 9.16 7.51
C ARG A 504 -1.10 10.29 8.29
N GLN A 505 -1.53 10.44 9.53
CA GLN A 505 -1.11 11.53 10.39
C GLN A 505 -0.45 10.99 11.64
N HIS A 506 0.70 11.55 11.98
CA HIS A 506 1.39 11.31 13.24
C HIS A 506 1.87 12.65 13.81
N ASN A 507 1.59 12.88 15.09
CA ASN A 507 2.04 14.08 15.79
C ASN A 507 2.86 13.63 17.00
N LEU A 508 4.12 14.06 17.08
CA LEU A 508 5.04 13.65 18.15
C LEU A 508 4.57 14.12 19.54
N LEU A 509 3.92 15.28 19.63
CA LEU A 509 3.46 15.87 20.90
C LEU A 509 2.15 15.23 21.43
N ILE A 510 1.35 14.65 20.54
CA ILE A 510 0.01 14.11 20.84
C ILE A 510 0.02 12.57 20.97
N SER A 511 1.05 11.88 20.45
CA SER A 511 1.01 10.43 20.26
C SER A 511 0.70 9.60 21.52
N SER A 512 -0.33 8.73 21.38
CA SER A 512 -0.79 7.67 22.30
C SER A 512 0.28 7.16 23.26
N ARG A 513 0.17 7.59 24.53
CA ARG A 513 0.97 7.11 25.66
C ARG A 513 0.54 5.68 26.00
N GLY A 514 1.40 4.70 25.75
CA GLY A 514 1.15 3.30 26.09
C GLY A 514 1.32 3.08 27.59
N LEU A 515 0.39 2.33 28.20
CA LEU A 515 0.50 1.94 29.61
C LEU A 515 1.40 0.70 29.69
N LYS A 516 2.55 0.81 30.37
CA LYS A 516 3.40 -0.34 30.71
C LYS A 516 2.92 -0.91 32.05
N ILE A 517 2.41 -2.15 32.04
CA ILE A 517 2.16 -2.90 33.29
C ILE A 517 3.10 -4.10 33.29
N GLN A 518 4.14 -4.02 34.13
CA GLN A 518 5.09 -5.01 34.68
C GLN A 518 5.75 -6.08 33.76
N LYS A 519 5.23 -6.36 32.57
CA LYS A 519 5.81 -7.16 31.46
C LYS A 519 4.97 -7.10 30.16
N PHE A 520 3.78 -6.50 30.19
CA PHE A 520 2.91 -6.28 29.04
C PHE A 520 2.76 -4.78 28.73
N THR A 521 3.01 -4.40 27.48
CA THR A 521 2.74 -3.05 26.97
C THR A 521 1.31 -3.04 26.41
N MET A 522 0.36 -2.44 27.13
CA MET A 522 -1.00 -2.25 26.61
C MET A 522 -1.08 -0.83 26.01
N HIS A 523 -0.90 -0.75 24.69
CA HIS A 523 -1.07 0.49 23.95
C HIS A 523 -2.58 0.80 23.82
N ARG A 524 -3.08 1.74 24.63
CA ARG A 524 -4.46 2.23 24.54
C ARG A 524 -4.53 3.40 23.56
N GLY A 525 -4.37 3.06 22.29
CA GLY A 525 -4.54 3.95 21.15
C GLY A 525 -4.52 3.08 19.92
N SER A 526 -5.38 3.38 18.95
CA SER A 526 -5.39 2.71 17.64
C SER A 526 -3.94 2.53 17.16
N LYS A 527 -3.46 1.28 17.07
CA LYS A 527 -2.15 0.96 16.42
C LYS A 527 -2.12 1.45 14.97
N PHE A 528 -3.26 1.85 14.43
CA PHE A 528 -3.40 2.42 13.10
C PHE A 528 -3.40 3.96 13.18
N PRO A 529 -2.38 4.64 12.62
CA PRO A 529 -2.42 6.10 12.47
C PRO A 529 -3.66 6.51 11.68
N LYS A 530 -4.32 7.57 12.15
CA LYS A 530 -5.56 8.07 11.54
C LYS A 530 -5.24 8.63 10.16
N GLY A 531 -5.96 8.18 9.13
CA GLY A 531 -5.87 8.75 7.79
C GLY A 531 -6.84 9.92 7.62
N ILE A 532 -6.34 11.06 7.19
CA ILE A 532 -7.15 12.21 6.75
C ILE A 532 -7.23 12.21 5.23
N LYS A 533 -8.37 12.62 4.67
CA LYS A 533 -8.45 12.85 3.22
C LYS A 533 -7.64 14.11 2.90
N MET A 534 -6.76 14.05 1.90
CA MET A 534 -5.97 15.18 1.42
C MET A 534 -6.92 16.27 0.91
N GLU A 535 -6.72 17.49 1.41
CA GLU A 535 -7.48 18.67 0.98
C GLU A 535 -7.05 19.11 -0.42
N ALA A 536 -7.95 19.75 -1.17
CA ALA A 536 -7.67 20.20 -2.54
C ALA A 536 -6.47 21.16 -2.59
N CYS A 537 -6.39 22.11 -1.65
CA CYS A 537 -5.28 23.06 -1.55
C CYS A 537 -3.93 22.35 -1.35
N THR A 538 -3.88 21.25 -0.61
CA THR A 538 -2.65 20.45 -0.42
C THR A 538 -2.23 19.76 -1.71
N LYS A 539 -3.18 19.24 -2.50
CA LYS A 539 -2.88 18.69 -3.83
C LYS A 539 -2.29 19.77 -4.73
N ASP A 540 -2.93 20.93 -4.77
CA ASP A 540 -2.54 22.06 -5.62
C ASP A 540 -1.19 22.64 -5.22
N ALA A 541 -0.89 22.73 -3.92
CA ALA A 541 0.40 23.19 -3.42
C ALA A 541 1.54 22.24 -3.82
N ILE A 542 1.37 20.92 -3.65
CA ILE A 542 2.34 19.93 -4.13
C ILE A 542 2.55 20.08 -5.65
N PHE A 543 1.46 20.30 -6.39
CA PHE A 543 1.49 20.43 -7.84
C PHE A 543 2.19 21.71 -8.30
N LYS A 544 1.96 22.83 -7.61
CA LYS A 544 2.65 24.11 -7.84
C LYS A 544 4.15 23.96 -7.60
N SER A 545 4.53 23.27 -6.51
CA SER A 545 5.92 22.95 -6.21
C SER A 545 6.54 22.04 -7.27
N PHE A 546 5.81 21.03 -7.76
CA PHE A 546 6.28 20.17 -8.84
C PHE A 546 6.44 20.92 -10.17
N LYS A 547 5.48 21.77 -10.55
CA LYS A 547 5.56 22.63 -11.75
C LYS A 547 6.74 23.60 -11.71
N ARG A 548 7.15 24.06 -10.52
CA ARG A 548 8.36 24.88 -10.35
C ARG A 548 9.63 24.12 -10.80
N LEU A 549 9.67 22.80 -10.60
CA LEU A 549 10.76 21.94 -11.08
C LEU A 549 10.86 21.88 -12.60
N GLU A 550 9.79 22.22 -13.34
CA GLU A 550 9.81 22.28 -14.81
C GLU A 550 10.81 23.35 -15.28
N LYS A 551 10.73 24.53 -14.65
CA LYS A 551 11.53 25.72 -14.97
C LYS A 551 12.96 25.59 -14.45
N ASN A 552 13.13 25.11 -13.22
CA ASN A 552 14.43 25.00 -12.56
C ASN A 552 14.67 23.55 -12.09
N PRO A 553 15.36 22.69 -12.87
CA PRO A 553 15.51 21.28 -12.50
C PRO A 553 16.44 21.04 -11.30
N LYS A 554 17.38 21.95 -11.01
CA LYS A 554 18.19 21.96 -9.76
C LYS A 554 17.37 22.33 -8.52
N SER A 555 16.06 22.56 -8.68
CA SER A 555 15.19 23.06 -7.62
C SER A 555 14.97 22.08 -6.48
N LEU A 556 15.23 20.79 -6.69
CA LEU A 556 14.82 19.73 -5.79
C LEU A 556 15.55 19.79 -4.44
N ASP A 557 16.80 20.26 -4.43
CA ASP A 557 17.59 20.52 -3.21
C ASP A 557 17.43 21.97 -2.73
N SER A 558 16.90 22.86 -3.56
CA SER A 558 16.64 24.26 -3.19
C SER A 558 15.28 24.48 -2.51
N TYR A 559 14.65 23.45 -1.95
CA TYR A 559 13.33 23.59 -1.31
C TYR A 559 13.36 24.63 -0.18
N PHE A 560 14.48 24.72 0.55
CA PHE A 560 14.67 25.68 1.62
C PHE A 560 14.77 27.11 1.07
N SER A 561 15.64 27.36 0.08
CA SER A 561 15.75 28.66 -0.60
C SER A 561 14.48 29.05 -1.36
N ASN A 562 13.65 28.09 -1.78
CA ASN A 562 12.37 28.34 -2.41
C ASN A 562 11.29 28.85 -1.43
N ALA A 563 11.40 28.47 -0.16
CA ALA A 563 10.52 28.92 0.91
C ALA A 563 11.07 30.21 1.53
N PHE A 564 12.32 30.18 2.01
CA PHE A 564 12.96 31.25 2.76
C PHE A 564 14.02 31.98 1.94
N GLY A 565 13.74 32.26 0.66
CA GLY A 565 14.70 32.81 -0.31
C GLY A 565 15.13 34.26 -0.06
N PRO A 566 15.88 34.86 -1.01
CA PRO A 566 16.62 36.12 -0.82
C PRO A 566 15.76 37.37 -0.57
N GLU A 567 14.44 37.30 -0.73
CA GLU A 567 13.51 38.36 -0.30
C GLU A 567 13.61 38.61 1.23
N ASP A 568 13.90 37.57 2.01
CA ASP A 568 14.08 37.64 3.48
C ASP A 568 15.50 37.19 3.88
N GLN A 569 16.53 37.83 3.32
CA GLN A 569 17.94 37.42 3.47
C GLN A 569 18.41 37.26 4.93
N CYS A 570 17.82 38.02 5.86
CA CYS A 570 18.09 37.92 7.30
C CYS A 570 17.52 36.63 7.91
N LEU A 571 16.25 36.30 7.62
CA LEU A 571 15.60 35.07 8.07
C LEU A 571 16.26 33.83 7.46
N HIS A 572 16.60 33.90 6.17
CA HIS A 572 17.31 32.82 5.48
C HIS A 572 18.58 32.42 6.23
N ARG A 573 19.42 33.41 6.60
CA ARG A 573 20.66 33.19 7.34
C ARG A 573 20.41 32.64 8.74
N LYS A 574 19.39 33.15 9.44
CA LYS A 574 19.04 32.72 10.80
C LYS A 574 18.55 31.27 10.86
N LEU A 575 17.93 30.79 9.77
CA LEU A 575 17.33 29.45 9.68
C LEU A 575 18.22 28.40 8.99
N LEU A 576 19.34 28.80 8.38
CA LEU A 576 20.19 27.92 7.56
C LEU A 576 20.71 26.69 8.32
N TRP A 577 21.03 26.85 9.60
CA TRP A 577 21.48 25.75 10.46
C TRP A 577 20.47 24.59 10.57
N ALA A 578 19.18 24.87 10.39
CA ALA A 578 18.11 23.86 10.44
C ALA A 578 17.98 23.07 9.13
N ASP A 579 18.58 23.56 8.03
CA ASP A 579 18.70 22.85 6.76
C ASP A 579 20.01 22.05 6.69
N GLU A 580 21.09 22.51 7.31
CA GLU A 580 22.41 21.85 7.35
C GLU A 580 22.52 20.65 8.31
N LEU A 581 21.39 20.15 8.84
CA LEU A 581 21.37 18.94 9.67
C LEU A 581 21.84 17.70 8.88
N GLU A 582 22.61 16.84 9.55
CA GLU A 582 23.30 15.68 8.94
C GLU A 582 22.39 14.65 8.26
N ALA A 583 21.16 14.47 8.75
CA ALA A 583 20.23 13.45 8.29
C ALA A 583 18.84 14.04 8.01
N ASP A 584 18.14 13.52 7.00
CA ASP A 584 16.80 13.98 6.65
C ASP A 584 15.78 13.69 7.76
N THR A 585 16.00 12.63 8.55
CA THR A 585 15.23 12.30 9.74
C THR A 585 15.38 13.40 10.80
N HIS A 586 16.58 13.95 10.98
CA HIS A 586 16.81 15.08 11.90
C HIS A 586 16.03 16.31 11.43
N ARG A 587 16.10 16.63 10.13
CA ARG A 587 15.34 17.72 9.51
C ARG A 587 13.83 17.54 9.73
N ILE A 588 13.28 16.36 9.40
CA ILE A 588 11.85 16.07 9.59
C ILE A 588 11.43 16.32 11.05
N LEU A 589 12.17 15.79 12.02
CA LEU A 589 11.80 15.87 13.43
C LEU A 589 11.89 17.31 13.97
N VAL A 590 12.98 18.02 13.67
CA VAL A 590 13.19 19.42 14.11
C VAL A 590 12.11 20.34 13.53
N TRP A 591 11.89 20.27 12.21
CA TRP A 591 10.86 21.08 11.55
C TRP A 591 9.44 20.69 11.98
N HIS A 592 9.18 19.40 12.25
CA HIS A 592 7.88 18.96 12.74
C HIS A 592 7.57 19.49 14.14
N ILE A 593 8.55 19.44 15.07
CA ILE A 593 8.41 20.03 16.41
C ILE A 593 8.14 21.54 16.29
N ALA A 594 8.92 22.26 15.48
CA ALA A 594 8.72 23.69 15.25
C ALA A 594 7.33 24.02 14.68
N THR A 595 6.87 23.24 13.69
CA THR A 595 5.53 23.40 13.07
C THR A 595 4.43 23.14 14.10
N CYS A 596 4.60 22.15 14.99
CA CYS A 596 3.64 21.86 16.05
C CYS A 596 3.59 22.98 17.10
N LEU A 597 4.74 23.58 17.47
CA LEU A 597 4.78 24.73 18.37
C LEU A 597 4.08 25.95 17.77
N CYS A 598 4.30 26.22 16.48
CA CYS A 598 3.58 27.27 15.75
C CYS A 598 2.07 27.01 15.72
N GLU A 599 1.65 25.75 15.52
CA GLU A 599 0.23 25.35 15.56
C GLU A 599 -0.39 25.55 16.96
N ILE A 600 0.34 25.23 18.03
CA ILE A 600 -0.13 25.47 19.41
C ILE A 600 -0.27 26.97 19.69
N ASN A 601 0.70 27.77 19.26
CA ASN A 601 0.68 29.22 19.42
C ASN A 601 -0.51 29.85 18.69
N LEU A 602 -0.76 29.40 17.45
CA LEU A 602 -1.94 29.80 16.67
C LEU A 602 -3.25 29.43 17.38
N ALA A 603 -3.27 28.31 18.08
CA ALA A 603 -4.42 27.82 18.83
C ALA A 603 -4.48 28.31 20.29
N SER A 604 -3.70 29.33 20.71
CA SER A 604 -3.54 29.84 22.08
C SER A 604 -4.75 29.62 23.00
N ASP A 605 -5.92 30.11 22.58
CA ASP A 605 -7.13 30.16 23.41
C ASP A 605 -7.83 28.80 23.52
N LYS A 606 -7.67 27.94 22.50
CA LYS A 606 -8.15 26.55 22.49
C LYS A 606 -7.12 25.59 23.09
N ALA A 607 -5.84 25.92 23.03
CA ALA A 607 -4.73 25.09 23.49
C ALA A 607 -4.75 24.84 25.02
N THR A 608 -5.38 25.74 25.79
CA THR A 608 -5.64 25.58 27.22
C THR A 608 -6.62 24.43 27.52
N VAL A 609 -7.54 24.14 26.60
CA VAL A 609 -8.59 23.11 26.75
C VAL A 609 -8.19 21.79 26.08
N LEU A 610 -7.36 21.84 25.03
CA LEU A 610 -6.94 20.65 24.29
C LEU A 610 -5.95 19.80 25.11
N GLN A 611 -6.30 18.53 25.34
CA GLN A 611 -5.48 17.58 26.09
C GLN A 611 -4.87 16.50 25.15
N PRO A 612 -3.54 16.31 25.14
CA PRO A 612 -2.86 15.38 24.22
C PRO A 612 -3.43 13.96 24.24
N ILE A 613 -3.85 13.47 25.41
CA ILE A 613 -4.34 12.09 25.61
C ILE A 613 -5.66 11.84 24.85
N PHE A 614 -6.48 12.88 24.65
CA PHE A 614 -7.78 12.78 23.99
C PHE A 614 -7.78 13.29 22.55
N LEU A 615 -6.68 13.89 22.09
CA LEU A 615 -6.59 14.38 20.72
C LEU A 615 -6.27 13.24 19.74
N SER A 616 -6.99 13.22 18.63
CA SER A 616 -6.53 12.46 17.46
C SER A 616 -5.41 13.23 16.77
N PRO A 617 -4.34 12.57 16.28
CA PRO A 617 -3.27 13.22 15.52
C PRO A 617 -3.84 13.72 14.19
N ARG A 618 -4.22 14.99 14.14
CA ARG A 618 -4.69 15.74 12.96
C ARG A 618 -4.46 17.23 13.23
N PRO A 619 -4.36 18.06 12.18
CA PRO A 619 -4.45 19.50 12.35
C PRO A 619 -5.72 19.86 13.15
N PHE A 620 -5.58 20.66 14.20
CA PHE A 620 -6.66 20.85 15.18
C PHE A 620 -7.21 22.28 15.25
N VAL A 621 -6.64 23.23 14.49
CA VAL A 621 -7.34 24.49 14.20
C VAL A 621 -8.53 24.17 13.29
N ASN A 622 -9.62 24.94 13.37
CA ASN A 622 -10.80 24.72 12.52
C ASN A 622 -10.85 25.77 11.42
N LYS A 623 -11.39 25.40 10.25
CA LYS A 623 -11.64 26.35 9.17
C LYS A 623 -12.47 27.53 9.71
N PRO A 624 -12.02 28.78 9.51
CA PRO A 624 -12.80 29.95 9.93
C PRO A 624 -14.18 29.92 9.26
N LYS A 625 -15.23 30.28 10.01
CA LYS A 625 -16.59 30.36 9.46
C LYS A 625 -16.63 31.52 8.48
N SER A 626 -16.99 31.27 7.23
CA SER A 626 -17.19 32.32 6.23
C SER A 626 -18.41 33.16 6.60
N SER A 627 -18.21 34.34 7.19
CA SER A 627 -19.19 35.43 7.13
C SER A 627 -19.05 36.11 5.77
N THR A 628 -20.18 36.30 5.07
CA THR A 628 -20.44 37.08 3.84
C THR A 628 -19.28 37.35 2.84
N PRO A 629 -19.46 37.11 1.52
CA PRO A 629 -18.37 37.10 0.52
C PRO A 629 -17.57 38.39 0.26
N ASN A 630 -17.91 39.52 0.91
CA ASN A 630 -17.40 40.85 0.56
C ASN A 630 -16.42 41.46 1.57
N ASP A 631 -15.96 40.71 2.58
CA ASP A 631 -15.04 41.23 3.61
C ASP A 631 -13.59 40.80 3.30
N SER A 632 -12.66 41.74 3.15
CA SER A 632 -11.23 41.45 2.85
C SER A 632 -10.58 40.53 3.90
N THR A 633 -10.99 40.70 5.17
CA THR A 633 -10.64 39.87 6.32
C THR A 633 -11.07 38.40 6.17
N SER A 634 -12.17 38.12 5.47
CA SER A 634 -12.65 36.75 5.21
C SER A 634 -11.84 36.04 4.13
N VAL A 635 -11.34 36.80 3.15
CA VAL A 635 -10.49 36.30 2.05
C VAL A 635 -9.11 35.95 2.59
N GLU A 636 -8.48 36.87 3.33
CA GLU A 636 -7.22 36.59 4.02
C GLU A 636 -7.34 35.41 4.98
N ALA A 637 -8.48 35.29 5.69
CA ALA A 637 -8.76 34.17 6.57
C ALA A 637 -8.82 32.81 5.85
N GLY A 638 -9.32 32.80 4.61
CA GLY A 638 -9.33 31.61 3.75
C GLY A 638 -7.95 31.23 3.26
N VAL A 639 -7.15 32.21 2.84
CA VAL A 639 -5.81 31.99 2.25
C VAL A 639 -4.83 31.41 3.27
N TRP A 640 -4.69 32.01 4.47
CA TRP A 640 -3.77 31.45 5.48
C TRP A 640 -4.20 30.05 5.94
N TRP A 641 -5.51 29.78 5.97
CA TRP A 641 -6.06 28.48 6.36
C TRP A 641 -5.63 27.37 5.39
N GLU A 642 -5.65 27.64 4.08
CA GLU A 642 -5.21 26.70 3.05
C GLU A 642 -3.70 26.38 3.14
N HIS A 643 -2.90 27.37 3.53
CA HIS A 643 -1.48 27.17 3.79
C HIS A 643 -1.23 26.42 5.10
N TYR A 644 -1.95 26.78 6.17
CA TYR A 644 -1.89 26.09 7.47
C TYR A 644 -2.23 24.60 7.35
N THR A 645 -3.39 24.27 6.76
CA THR A 645 -3.84 22.88 6.62
C THR A 645 -2.85 22.06 5.80
N THR A 646 -2.24 22.65 4.76
CA THR A 646 -1.20 22.02 3.94
C THR A 646 0.08 21.78 4.75
N ALA A 647 0.62 22.81 5.42
CA ALA A 647 1.84 22.67 6.22
C ALA A 647 1.67 21.67 7.37
N ALA A 648 0.59 21.79 8.16
CA ALA A 648 0.34 20.92 9.30
C ALA A 648 0.07 19.47 8.86
N SER A 649 -0.71 19.24 7.80
CA SER A 649 -0.99 17.88 7.31
C SER A 649 0.24 17.18 6.74
N LEU A 650 1.08 17.90 6.00
CA LEU A 650 2.33 17.38 5.44
C LEU A 650 3.39 17.17 6.52
N SER A 651 3.50 18.07 7.49
CA SER A 651 4.38 17.90 8.64
C SER A 651 4.04 16.63 9.43
N ASN A 652 2.75 16.43 9.75
CA ASN A 652 2.27 15.21 10.41
C ASN A 652 2.46 13.95 9.54
N TYR A 653 2.45 14.09 8.22
CA TYR A 653 2.73 12.99 7.31
C TYR A 653 4.22 12.63 7.27
N CYS A 654 5.12 13.61 7.19
CA CYS A 654 6.56 13.39 7.23
C CYS A 654 6.97 12.73 8.56
N ALA A 655 6.42 13.18 9.69
CA ALA A 655 6.61 12.51 10.98
C ALA A 655 6.12 11.05 10.95
N TYR A 656 5.01 10.76 10.27
CA TYR A 656 4.55 9.39 10.05
C TYR A 656 5.53 8.59 9.18
N LEU A 657 6.10 9.17 8.12
CA LEU A 657 7.08 8.49 7.26
C LEU A 657 8.29 8.00 8.04
N VAL A 658 8.78 8.79 9.01
CA VAL A 658 9.86 8.39 9.93
C VAL A 658 9.47 7.14 10.72
N THR A 659 8.23 7.06 11.23
CA THR A 659 7.76 5.85 11.96
C THR A 659 7.69 4.59 11.10
N GLN A 660 7.67 4.74 9.77
CA GLN A 660 7.66 3.64 8.82
C GLN A 660 9.05 3.38 8.20
N ALA A 661 10.08 4.12 8.62
CA ALA A 661 11.41 4.12 8.00
C ALA A 661 11.37 4.38 6.47
N LEU A 662 10.33 5.08 5.97
CA LEU A 662 10.17 5.43 4.55
C LEU A 662 10.77 6.82 4.29
N VAL A 663 12.04 6.94 4.67
CA VAL A 663 12.87 8.14 4.57
C VAL A 663 14.21 7.76 3.93
N PRO A 664 15.00 8.71 3.41
CA PRO A 664 16.28 8.43 2.74
C PRO A 664 17.27 7.70 3.65
N ASP A 665 17.38 8.13 4.91
CA ASP A 665 18.31 7.59 5.93
C ASP A 665 18.06 6.12 6.26
N ASN A 666 19.10 5.41 6.73
CA ASN A 666 19.00 4.01 7.16
C ASN A 666 17.84 3.80 8.15
N GLY A 667 17.02 2.77 7.90
CA GLY A 667 15.81 2.50 8.70
C GLY A 667 16.09 2.26 10.20
N LEU A 668 17.23 1.64 10.53
CA LEU A 668 17.68 1.45 11.92
C LEU A 668 17.96 2.79 12.61
N VAL A 669 18.65 3.68 11.89
CA VAL A 669 18.99 5.02 12.40
C VAL A 669 17.71 5.83 12.57
N ALA A 670 16.83 5.85 11.57
CA ALA A 670 15.56 6.56 11.63
C ALA A 670 14.69 6.10 12.82
N ASN A 671 14.59 4.79 13.04
CA ASN A 671 13.87 4.22 14.18
C ASN A 671 14.49 4.64 15.52
N LYS A 672 15.81 4.48 15.66
CA LYS A 672 16.52 4.82 16.90
C LYS A 672 16.39 6.30 17.24
N VAL A 673 16.65 7.18 16.28
CA VAL A 673 16.51 8.63 16.42
C VAL A 673 15.08 9.01 16.80
N PHE A 674 14.07 8.43 16.12
CA PHE A 674 12.67 8.69 16.45
C PHE A 674 12.32 8.31 17.89
N PHE A 675 12.78 7.14 18.36
CA PHE A 675 12.54 6.71 19.73
C PHE A 675 13.25 7.60 20.75
N GLU A 676 14.45 8.09 20.44
CA GLU A 676 15.19 9.01 21.30
C GLU A 676 14.50 10.38 21.41
N VAL A 677 14.11 11.00 20.29
CA VAL A 677 13.35 12.27 20.30
C VAL A 677 12.03 12.11 21.05
N ARG A 678 11.34 10.98 20.85
CA ARG A 678 10.12 10.68 21.61
C ARG A 678 10.40 10.53 23.11
N ARG A 679 11.54 9.95 23.49
CA ARG A 679 11.96 9.81 24.89
C ARG A 679 12.28 11.17 25.50
N GLU A 680 12.98 12.04 24.79
CA GLU A 680 13.29 13.42 25.19
C GLU A 680 12.02 14.25 25.39
N ILE A 681 11.10 14.26 24.42
CA ILE A 681 9.82 14.97 24.53
C ILE A 681 9.05 14.46 25.75
N ASN A 682 8.99 13.15 25.96
CA ASN A 682 8.34 12.58 27.15
C ASN A 682 9.04 13.02 28.44
N HIS A 683 10.37 13.09 28.46
CA HIS A 683 11.13 13.55 29.61
C HIS A 683 10.80 15.01 29.96
N VAL A 684 10.89 15.91 28.98
CA VAL A 684 10.58 17.36 29.14
C VAL A 684 9.12 17.58 29.55
N THR A 685 8.21 16.79 28.98
CA THR A 685 6.77 16.95 29.23
C THR A 685 6.25 16.20 30.46
N LEU A 686 6.98 15.23 31.04
CA LEU A 686 6.51 14.38 32.16
C LEU A 686 7.36 14.42 33.44
N ASP A 687 8.46 15.20 33.50
CA ASP A 687 9.33 15.29 34.69
C ASP A 687 9.91 13.93 35.15
N GLY A 688 10.09 12.99 34.22
CA GLY A 688 10.73 11.68 34.49
C GLY A 688 9.96 10.72 35.42
N ARG A 689 8.79 11.10 35.98
CA ARG A 689 8.02 10.25 36.91
C ARG A 689 6.83 9.55 36.22
N ILE A 690 6.81 8.22 36.30
CA ILE A 690 5.76 7.33 35.76
C ILE A 690 4.37 7.65 36.35
N GLU A 691 4.33 8.17 37.58
CA GLU A 691 3.12 8.54 38.33
C GLU A 691 2.27 9.64 37.64
N TYR A 692 2.87 10.45 36.76
CA TYR A 692 2.17 11.54 36.05
C TYR A 692 1.62 11.16 34.67
N LEU A 693 1.70 9.91 34.25
CA LEU A 693 1.13 9.46 32.96
C LEU A 693 -0.39 9.70 32.83
N LEU A 694 -1.10 9.78 33.97
CA LEU A 694 -2.54 9.90 34.05
C LEU A 694 -3.05 11.34 34.30
N ARG A 695 -2.16 12.32 34.57
CA ARG A 695 -2.61 13.70 34.80
C ARG A 695 -2.91 14.36 33.45
N PRO A 696 -4.16 14.80 33.19
CA PRO A 696 -4.47 15.54 31.98
C PRO A 696 -3.68 16.86 31.99
N ARG A 697 -2.85 17.08 30.97
CA ARG A 697 -2.14 18.35 30.74
C ARG A 697 -2.68 19.01 29.48
N SER A 698 -2.67 20.34 29.45
CA SER A 698 -3.06 21.10 28.26
C SER A 698 -1.93 21.11 27.22
N MET A 699 -2.25 21.37 25.94
CA MET A 699 -1.24 21.62 24.90
C MET A 699 -0.41 22.88 25.22
N ARG A 700 -0.99 23.86 25.93
CA ARG A 700 -0.27 25.05 26.39
C ARG A 700 0.83 24.72 27.40
N ASP A 701 0.58 23.79 28.32
CA ASP A 701 1.61 23.33 29.28
C ASP A 701 2.79 22.63 28.58
N VAL A 702 2.50 21.87 27.51
CA VAL A 702 3.51 21.22 26.67
C VAL A 702 4.39 22.28 25.99
N PHE A 703 3.75 23.29 25.40
CA PHE A 703 4.43 24.42 24.77
C PHE A 703 5.36 25.14 25.77
N THR A 704 4.84 25.57 26.92
CA THR A 704 5.64 26.32 27.90
C THR A 704 6.86 25.53 28.38
N ARG A 705 6.74 24.21 28.57
CA ARG A 705 7.86 23.37 29.01
C ARG A 705 8.92 23.17 27.92
N LEU A 706 8.52 23.04 26.66
CA LEU A 706 9.47 22.99 25.56
C LEU A 706 10.18 24.34 25.39
N MET A 707 9.47 25.45 25.52
CA MET A 707 10.08 26.78 25.47
C MET A 707 11.10 27.01 26.59
N ARG A 708 10.82 26.56 27.82
CA ARG A 708 11.81 26.60 28.91
C ARG A 708 13.13 25.90 28.59
N THR A 709 13.14 24.87 27.75
CA THR A 709 14.41 24.22 27.36
C THR A 709 15.29 25.10 26.48
N VAL A 710 14.71 26.11 25.84
CA VAL A 710 15.44 27.14 25.12
C VAL A 710 16.00 28.15 26.12
N ASP A 711 15.12 28.70 26.96
CA ASP A 711 15.47 29.79 27.89
C ASP A 711 16.54 29.38 28.92
N MET A 712 16.46 28.17 29.48
CA MET A 712 17.47 27.65 30.44
C MET A 712 18.88 27.56 29.85
N ALA A 713 18.99 27.37 28.52
CA ALA A 713 20.28 27.23 27.86
C ALA A 713 20.83 28.58 27.39
N ASP A 714 19.96 29.56 27.07
CA ASP A 714 20.37 30.95 26.86
C ASP A 714 20.97 31.51 28.17
N GLU A 715 20.44 31.11 29.33
CA GLU A 715 20.99 31.42 30.67
C GLU A 715 22.33 30.70 30.94
N GLU A 716 22.43 29.38 30.66
CA GLU A 716 23.69 28.63 30.84
C GLU A 716 24.81 29.07 29.87
N GLU A 717 24.49 29.43 28.62
CA GLU A 717 25.48 29.96 27.65
C GLU A 717 25.97 31.36 28.06
N ALA A 718 25.11 32.20 28.64
CA ALA A 718 25.50 33.50 29.20
C ALA A 718 26.36 33.37 30.47
N GLU A 719 26.10 32.35 31.30
CA GLU A 719 26.93 32.02 32.47
C GLU A 719 28.29 31.42 32.06
N ASP A 720 28.35 30.56 31.04
CA ASP A 720 29.60 30.01 30.49
C ASP A 720 30.47 31.11 29.85
N GLU A 721 29.88 32.08 29.13
CA GLU A 721 30.60 33.24 28.57
C GLU A 721 31.12 34.18 29.67
N GLN A 722 30.29 34.49 30.68
CA GLN A 722 30.71 35.30 31.84
C GLN A 722 31.79 34.61 32.68
N ALA A 723 31.75 33.29 32.83
CA ALA A 723 32.80 32.53 33.51
C ALA A 723 34.12 32.55 32.73
N SER A 724 34.08 32.53 31.40
CA SER A 724 35.28 32.60 30.55
C SER A 724 35.92 34.00 30.52
N ASP A 725 35.13 35.06 30.66
CA ASP A 725 35.65 36.43 30.78
C ASP A 725 36.24 36.74 32.17
N GLN A 726 35.78 36.02 33.21
CA GLN A 726 36.27 36.15 34.59
C GLN A 726 37.56 35.35 34.84
N GLU A 727 37.88 34.34 34.02
CA GLU A 727 39.04 33.44 34.20
C GLU A 727 40.38 34.04 33.71
N ASN A 728 40.42 35.32 33.30
CA ASN A 728 41.65 36.04 32.94
C ASN A 728 42.20 36.97 34.03
N THR A 729 41.66 36.92 35.24
CA THR A 729 42.28 37.54 36.41
C THR A 729 42.07 36.65 37.63
N ASP A 730 43.19 36.24 38.21
CA ASP A 730 43.39 35.60 39.51
C ASP A 730 43.46 34.06 39.51
N GLU A 731 44.68 33.56 39.24
CA GLU A 731 45.16 32.26 39.71
C GLU A 731 45.18 32.26 41.25
N GLU A 732 44.20 31.63 41.90
CA GLU A 732 44.42 31.08 43.23
C GLU A 732 43.62 29.78 43.43
N ALA A 733 44.35 28.73 43.79
CA ALA A 733 43.86 27.38 43.96
C ALA A 733 42.75 27.31 45.04
N SER A 734 41.56 26.86 44.65
CA SER A 734 40.54 26.43 45.61
C SER A 734 40.19 24.95 45.44
N VAL A 735 40.26 24.25 46.57
CA VAL A 735 40.12 22.80 46.72
C VAL A 735 38.69 22.39 46.40
N VAL A 736 38.50 21.61 45.33
CA VAL A 736 37.22 20.97 44.99
C VAL A 736 36.83 20.00 46.10
N SER A 737 35.75 20.30 46.80
CA SER A 737 35.24 19.44 47.87
C SER A 737 34.63 18.15 47.29
N GLU A 738 34.81 17.01 47.96
CA GLU A 738 34.14 15.73 47.63
C GLU A 738 32.60 15.83 47.64
N ALA A 739 32.04 16.91 48.22
CA ALA A 739 30.62 17.22 48.16
C ALA A 739 30.15 17.69 46.77
N ASP A 740 31.02 18.35 45.99
CA ASP A 740 30.72 18.79 44.62
C ASP A 740 30.81 17.64 43.62
N LEU A 741 31.74 16.71 43.83
CA LEU A 741 31.80 15.43 43.12
C LEU A 741 30.55 14.58 43.41
N ASN A 742 30.06 14.55 44.66
CA ASN A 742 28.82 13.84 45.00
C ASN A 742 27.53 14.53 44.51
N LYS A 743 27.54 15.86 44.29
CA LYS A 743 26.40 16.57 43.68
C LYS A 743 26.31 16.30 42.16
N LYS A 744 27.45 16.10 41.49
CA LYS A 744 27.52 15.61 40.10
C LYS A 744 27.18 14.11 39.99
N GLN A 745 27.60 13.28 40.95
CA GLN A 745 27.36 11.82 40.95
C GLN A 745 25.89 11.44 41.29
N ARG A 746 25.16 12.26 42.07
CA ARG A 746 23.72 12.03 42.37
C ARG A 746 22.76 12.45 41.24
N ARG A 747 23.23 13.14 40.20
CA ARG A 747 22.50 13.32 38.92
C ARG A 747 22.78 12.15 37.96
N GLY A 748 22.66 10.92 38.46
CA GLY A 748 22.65 9.73 37.61
C GLY A 748 21.42 9.74 36.70
N GLY A 749 21.60 10.16 35.44
CA GLY A 749 20.58 10.06 34.38
C GLY A 749 20.10 11.38 33.77
N SER A 750 20.83 12.49 33.89
CA SER A 750 20.50 13.70 33.12
C SER A 750 20.76 13.43 31.63
N LEU A 751 19.69 13.27 30.85
CA LEU A 751 19.79 13.30 29.38
C LEU A 751 20.53 14.58 29.00
N ASP A 752 21.59 14.47 28.19
CA ASP A 752 22.32 15.63 27.67
C ASP A 752 21.42 16.38 26.67
N LEU A 753 20.56 17.23 27.21
CA LEU A 753 19.53 17.94 26.46
C LEU A 753 20.12 19.14 25.69
N LYS A 754 21.37 19.54 25.99
CA LYS A 754 22.06 20.72 25.44
C LYS A 754 22.13 20.69 23.92
N ASN A 755 22.36 19.49 23.34
CA ASN A 755 22.44 19.25 21.89
C ASN A 755 21.27 18.42 21.31
N SER A 756 20.18 18.27 22.07
CA SER A 756 19.05 17.42 21.66
C SER A 756 18.30 17.96 20.44
N LEU A 757 17.76 17.06 19.61
CA LEU A 757 16.88 17.43 18.49
C LEU A 757 15.58 18.08 18.98
N THR A 758 15.13 17.72 20.19
CA THR A 758 13.97 18.35 20.82
C THR A 758 14.22 19.84 21.09
N ARG A 759 15.38 20.21 21.66
CA ARG A 759 15.77 21.61 21.88
C ARG A 759 15.91 22.34 20.55
N LYS A 760 16.60 21.76 19.55
CA LYS A 760 16.71 22.35 18.21
C LYS A 760 15.34 22.65 17.59
N GLY A 761 14.39 21.72 17.70
CA GLY A 761 13.01 21.94 17.25
C GLY A 761 12.31 23.11 17.98
N ALA A 762 12.56 23.28 19.28
CA ALA A 762 12.02 24.39 20.06
C ALA A 762 12.66 25.75 19.69
N ILE A 763 13.97 25.80 19.50
CA ILE A 763 14.70 26.98 19.02
C ILE A 763 14.15 27.43 17.66
N LEU A 764 14.02 26.50 16.72
CA LEU A 764 13.46 26.79 15.40
C LEU A 764 12.02 27.32 15.50
N GLY A 765 11.21 26.72 16.36
CA GLY A 765 9.85 27.21 16.65
C GLY A 765 9.84 28.65 17.17
N LYS A 766 10.70 28.98 18.15
CA LYS A 766 10.87 30.33 18.71
C LYS A 766 11.23 31.34 17.61
N GLN A 767 12.25 31.02 16.81
CA GLN A 767 12.72 31.87 15.71
C GLN A 767 11.63 32.15 14.67
N LEU A 768 10.83 31.14 14.30
CA LEU A 768 9.71 31.31 13.36
C LEU A 768 8.58 32.16 13.95
N MET A 769 8.23 31.95 15.22
CA MET A 769 7.17 32.73 15.87
C MET A 769 7.56 34.20 16.07
N GLU A 770 8.81 34.48 16.40
CA GLU A 770 9.33 35.85 16.54
C GLU A 770 9.36 36.57 15.19
N ALA A 771 9.85 35.89 14.16
CA ALA A 771 10.01 36.48 12.83
C ALA A 771 8.67 36.81 12.14
N PHE A 772 7.61 36.06 12.47
CA PHE A 772 6.29 36.21 11.88
C PHE A 772 5.23 36.58 12.94
N ALA A 773 5.63 37.31 13.99
CA ALA A 773 4.72 37.73 15.05
C ALA A 773 3.53 38.54 14.52
N GLU A 774 3.78 39.40 13.52
CA GLU A 774 2.78 40.26 12.89
C GLU A 774 2.18 39.67 11.60
N ASP A 775 2.89 38.76 10.91
CA ASP A 775 2.45 38.15 9.65
C ASP A 775 2.24 36.62 9.76
N ARG A 776 1.09 36.24 10.32
CA ARG A 776 0.72 34.83 10.45
C ARG A 776 0.46 34.16 9.09
N ALA A 777 0.00 34.91 8.09
CA ALA A 777 -0.30 34.36 6.78
C ALA A 777 0.99 33.95 6.06
N GLY A 778 2.00 34.82 6.08
CA GLY A 778 3.32 34.56 5.54
C GLY A 778 4.02 33.38 6.20
N LEU A 779 3.92 33.21 7.53
CA LEU A 779 4.48 32.04 8.22
C LEU A 779 3.98 30.72 7.61
N TRP A 780 2.65 30.58 7.49
CA TRP A 780 2.05 29.34 6.99
C TRP A 780 2.29 29.15 5.50
N GLU A 781 2.33 30.23 4.71
CA GLU A 781 2.71 30.16 3.30
C GLU A 781 4.13 29.59 3.15
N LYS A 782 5.10 30.17 3.87
CA LYS A 782 6.51 29.73 3.84
C LYS A 782 6.65 28.28 4.31
N LEU A 783 5.96 27.88 5.39
CA LEU A 783 5.94 26.49 5.85
C LEU A 783 5.28 25.55 4.84
N ALA A 784 4.21 25.95 4.15
CA ALA A 784 3.57 25.13 3.11
C ALA A 784 4.50 24.92 1.91
N VAL A 785 5.20 25.96 1.46
CA VAL A 785 6.21 25.87 0.40
C VAL A 785 7.36 24.96 0.84
N PHE A 786 7.85 25.12 2.07
CA PHE A 786 8.90 24.27 2.65
C PHE A 786 8.47 22.79 2.66
N TRP A 787 7.34 22.46 3.28
CA TRP A 787 6.90 21.06 3.43
C TRP A 787 6.56 20.38 2.10
N THR A 788 5.99 21.11 1.14
CA THR A 788 5.72 20.55 -0.20
C THR A 788 7.01 20.30 -0.98
N GLY A 789 7.95 21.24 -0.96
CA GLY A 789 9.27 21.07 -1.60
C GLY A 789 10.09 19.97 -0.94
N PHE A 790 10.13 19.95 0.40
CA PHE A 790 10.86 18.95 1.17
C PHE A 790 10.26 17.55 1.00
N LEU A 791 8.93 17.40 0.90
CA LEU A 791 8.32 16.10 0.59
C LEU A 791 8.73 15.57 -0.80
N LEU A 792 8.84 16.46 -1.80
CA LEU A 792 9.34 16.07 -3.13
C LEU A 792 10.82 15.67 -3.07
N HIS A 793 11.61 16.37 -2.25
CA HIS A 793 13.00 15.99 -1.95
C HIS A 793 13.07 14.59 -1.35
N LEU A 794 12.36 14.35 -0.24
CA LEU A 794 12.30 13.03 0.42
C LEU A 794 11.86 11.91 -0.54
N ALA A 795 10.86 12.17 -1.38
CA ALA A 795 10.39 11.21 -2.37
C ALA A 795 11.45 10.92 -3.44
N ALA A 796 12.30 11.88 -3.83
CA ALA A 796 13.39 11.66 -4.78
C ALA A 796 14.61 10.99 -4.15
N SER A 797 14.97 11.34 -2.92
CA SER A 797 16.15 10.81 -2.23
C SER A 797 15.92 9.42 -1.63
N THR A 798 14.66 9.02 -1.43
CA THR A 798 14.32 7.67 -0.96
C THR A 798 14.57 6.61 -2.04
N ARG A 799 15.31 5.55 -1.67
CA ARG A 799 15.65 4.44 -2.57
C ARG A 799 14.40 3.70 -3.05
N ALA A 800 14.42 3.21 -4.29
CA ALA A 800 13.31 2.42 -4.84
C ALA A 800 13.03 1.15 -4.01
N SER A 801 14.05 0.53 -3.41
CA SER A 801 13.91 -0.62 -2.53
C SER A 801 12.98 -0.35 -1.33
N LYS A 802 13.07 0.82 -0.70
CA LYS A 802 12.20 1.22 0.41
C LYS A 802 10.77 1.48 -0.04
N HIS A 803 10.59 2.08 -1.22
CA HIS A 803 9.27 2.19 -1.82
C HIS A 803 8.69 0.80 -2.09
N LYS A 804 9.50 -0.15 -2.57
CA LYS A 804 9.09 -1.53 -2.79
C LYS A 804 8.61 -2.19 -1.49
N THR A 805 9.39 -2.18 -0.40
CA THR A 805 9.00 -2.83 0.87
C THR A 805 7.66 -2.32 1.40
N ARG A 806 7.41 -1.00 1.25
CA ARG A 806 6.17 -0.36 1.73
C ARG A 806 5.00 -0.41 0.74
N LEU A 807 5.19 -0.87 -0.50
CA LEU A 807 4.08 -1.15 -1.43
C LEU A 807 3.15 -2.27 -0.93
N ALA A 808 3.64 -3.13 -0.03
CA ALA A 808 2.82 -4.15 0.61
C ALA A 808 1.61 -3.54 1.34
N GLY A 809 1.72 -2.31 1.86
CA GLY A 809 0.73 -1.69 2.71
C GLY A 809 -0.24 -0.72 2.03
N SER A 810 -0.50 0.41 2.71
CA SER A 810 -1.16 1.56 2.09
C SER A 810 -0.27 2.12 0.99
N ARG A 811 -0.84 2.35 -0.19
CA ARG A 811 -0.19 3.10 -1.28
C ARG A 811 0.08 4.54 -0.78
N GLU A 812 1.26 4.73 -0.21
CA GLU A 812 1.67 5.97 0.45
C GLU A 812 1.83 7.10 -0.58
N LEU A 813 1.50 8.33 -0.19
CA LEU A 813 1.64 9.52 -1.04
C LEU A 813 3.07 9.67 -1.57
N THR A 814 4.09 9.49 -0.72
CA THR A 814 5.51 9.59 -1.14
C THR A 814 5.85 8.64 -2.29
N THR A 815 5.26 7.44 -2.32
CA THR A 815 5.48 6.48 -3.43
C THR A 815 4.84 6.97 -4.74
N HIS A 816 3.67 7.61 -4.69
CA HIS A 816 3.06 8.24 -5.87
C HIS A 816 3.87 9.44 -6.38
N LEU A 817 4.49 10.20 -5.48
CA LEU A 817 5.37 11.30 -5.86
C LEU A 817 6.67 10.78 -6.44
N TRP A 818 7.26 9.73 -5.85
CA TRP A 818 8.42 9.04 -6.37
C TRP A 818 8.19 8.49 -7.79
N THR A 819 7.04 7.84 -8.06
CA THR A 819 6.73 7.37 -9.42
C THR A 819 6.67 8.53 -10.42
N LEU A 820 6.05 9.64 -10.03
CA LEU A 820 5.92 10.82 -10.88
C LEU A 820 7.28 11.49 -11.15
N LEU A 821 8.13 11.62 -10.12
CA LEU A 821 9.50 12.13 -10.22
C LEU A 821 10.38 11.23 -11.09
N SER A 822 10.11 9.91 -11.08
CA SER A 822 10.88 8.91 -11.84
C SER A 822 10.64 9.11 -13.34
N HIS A 823 9.37 9.25 -13.74
CA HIS A 823 8.99 9.54 -15.12
C HIS A 823 9.39 10.94 -15.56
N ALA A 824 9.40 11.93 -14.66
CA ALA A 824 9.85 13.28 -14.97
C ALA A 824 11.37 13.41 -15.15
N GLY A 825 12.12 12.35 -14.85
CA GLY A 825 13.57 12.26 -15.06
C GLY A 825 14.42 12.89 -13.96
N PHE A 826 13.86 13.13 -12.76
CA PHE A 826 14.60 13.75 -11.65
C PHE A 826 15.44 12.77 -10.82
N LEU A 827 15.12 11.47 -10.89
CA LEU A 827 15.69 10.42 -10.04
C LEU A 827 17.01 9.79 -10.55
N GLY A 828 17.76 10.52 -11.40
CA GLY A 828 19.15 10.20 -11.78
C GLY A 828 19.41 8.83 -12.46
N ARG A 829 20.72 8.51 -12.60
CA ARG A 829 21.26 7.23 -13.12
C ARG A 829 21.61 6.23 -12.00
N ASP A 830 21.47 6.63 -10.75
CA ASP A 830 21.94 5.81 -9.62
C ASP A 830 21.23 4.44 -9.66
N PRO A 831 21.97 3.33 -9.52
CA PRO A 831 21.38 2.01 -9.48
C PRO A 831 20.52 1.91 -8.22
N HIS A 832 19.22 2.19 -8.38
CA HIS A 832 18.19 2.01 -7.36
C HIS A 832 17.76 0.54 -7.19
N GLY A 833 18.57 -0.37 -7.73
CA GLY A 833 18.42 -1.81 -7.67
C GLY A 833 18.51 -2.43 -6.30
N GLN A 834 18.42 -3.76 -6.28
CA GLN A 834 18.55 -4.60 -5.09
C GLN A 834 19.95 -4.60 -4.46
N ALA A 835 20.85 -3.68 -4.83
CA ALA A 835 22.18 -3.57 -4.24
C ALA A 835 22.06 -3.10 -2.77
N LEU A 836 22.21 -4.10 -1.88
CA LEU A 836 22.23 -4.02 -0.42
C LEU A 836 20.98 -3.36 0.19
N LEU A 837 19.90 -4.13 0.28
CA LEU A 837 18.84 -3.87 1.27
C LEU A 837 19.48 -3.80 2.66
N ASP A 838 19.12 -2.80 3.45
CA ASP A 838 19.51 -2.75 4.86
C ASP A 838 19.00 -4.03 5.57
N PRO A 839 19.67 -4.53 6.62
CA PRO A 839 19.25 -5.74 7.34
C PRO A 839 17.77 -5.73 7.80
N GLU A 840 17.22 -4.56 8.12
CA GLU A 840 15.80 -4.43 8.43
C GLU A 840 14.88 -4.51 7.20
N ASP A 841 15.33 -4.00 6.05
CA ASP A 841 14.59 -4.13 4.79
C ASP A 841 14.65 -5.55 4.24
N LEU A 842 15.70 -6.32 4.54
CA LEU A 842 15.79 -7.76 4.25
C LEU A 842 14.72 -8.56 5.01
N LEU A 843 14.51 -8.24 6.29
CA LEU A 843 13.45 -8.86 7.12
C LEU A 843 12.03 -8.48 6.65
N ASP A 844 11.86 -7.29 6.04
CA ASP A 844 10.58 -6.86 5.45
C ASP A 844 10.35 -7.49 4.04
N VAL A 845 11.41 -7.94 3.34
CA VAL A 845 11.33 -8.64 2.04
C VAL A 845 11.14 -10.15 2.22
N ASP A 846 11.83 -10.76 3.18
CA ASP A 846 11.71 -12.18 3.55
C ASP A 846 11.40 -12.29 5.04
N PRO A 847 10.13 -12.21 5.46
CA PRO A 847 9.76 -12.25 6.88
C PRO A 847 9.91 -13.65 7.52
N VAL A 848 10.60 -14.57 6.84
CA VAL A 848 10.85 -15.96 7.23
C VAL A 848 12.37 -16.26 7.30
N SER A 849 13.25 -15.31 6.95
CA SER A 849 14.70 -15.46 7.07
C SER A 849 15.21 -15.26 8.49
#